data_AF-A0A936PKJ5-F1
#
_entry.id   AF-A0A936PKJ5-F1
#
_cell.length_a   1.000
_cell.length_b   1.000
_cell.length_c   1.000
_cell.angle_alpha   90.00
_cell.angle_beta   90.00
_cell.angle_gamma   90.00
#
_symmetry.space_group_name_H-M   'P 1'
#
loop_
_entity.id
_entity.type
_entity.pdbx_description
1 polymer ?
#
loop_
_entity_poly.entity_id
_entity_poly.type
_entity_poly.pdbx_seq_one_letter_code
_entity_poly.pdbx_strand_id
1 'polypeptide(L)'
;MFLKVIRRIFVLVFIVLVSLLVAIFLLISPIAEYVAEKYSIEMTGRNIQMDNLRINLLTGVVRARNLRVYEPSSSGVFVGIGLLYVNTDLFSFLSGSNSIREIRLENPVVNIIQKGDKFNFDDLITRFTASEATSDTMSAEPVKYLLQRTVVLNATINYSCSAPSIKAGIDKLNIDLGPIAWNDPMIGVKSDFSVRSGGKTKAALNFNAESGDYNLKLDLKDLDIKLLFPYLRDYIIVKSLDGLFSSNLTVKGNADRPADISAAGFLAMRNFSLTDTTSETLASFGALSIEIDTINSGRDMYYFKNILLDRPFVRFAMYDDGYNFDRIMITDATSDTLNGDAPPEEYANIFRMMADYIAYFTSEYKVSNYKANSFRLTNGEIFYTDYTLEDKFAYHLDSMQLISENLNSANDRLMVSLYARMNTSGVMNGTMQVNPDGFSDMEIAYSIKELLLSDINPYSVYYVASPFIQGQLSFESNTTIRDLLLKSENILRIDQVKVGEKVKNSTAMDIPVKLAVSLLKDLHGNIRLSIPVEGDLNDPTYRWGKALLQVLKNIVVKAAVAPYKLLAGMFGGDEDQYKEIRMKFIQPKLLPVEATKLDNLVNALKSKPELAIGLVQQSDSQHELEVLALYKAKQDFLGIKSIDSLSLVDLSRINSVSNRDSLFNVWVNSRIGQAQSLLSVQQKVVRLYGIENLRPEVENLEKLRASEIVNYFVSRGIDKSRITMHDKIVQNPQTAQTGPVFNLTYLIREDEPLKPEDIQPPVN
;
A
#
# COMPACT_ATOMS: atom_id res chain seq x y z
N MET A 1 -30.10 -83.03 -70.34
CA MET A 1 -29.94 -81.73 -71.06
C MET A 1 -30.14 -80.54 -70.10
N PHE A 2 -31.18 -80.55 -69.27
CA PHE A 2 -31.53 -79.52 -68.27
C PHE A 2 -30.40 -79.11 -67.31
N LEU A 3 -29.66 -80.08 -66.74
CA LEU A 3 -28.56 -79.83 -65.79
C LEU A 3 -27.37 -79.05 -66.38
N LYS A 4 -27.10 -79.18 -67.69
CA LYS A 4 -26.02 -78.44 -68.38
C LYS A 4 -26.41 -76.98 -68.63
N VAL A 5 -27.69 -76.69 -68.81
CA VAL A 5 -28.22 -75.33 -69.00
C VAL A 5 -28.23 -74.58 -67.67
N ILE A 6 -28.70 -75.21 -66.58
CA ILE A 6 -28.65 -74.64 -65.23
C ILE A 6 -27.22 -74.33 -64.81
N ARG A 7 -26.26 -75.24 -65.06
CA ARG A 7 -24.84 -75.00 -64.78
C ARG A 7 -24.26 -73.84 -65.59
N ARG A 8 -24.61 -73.70 -66.87
CA ARG A 8 -24.17 -72.56 -67.70
C ARG A 8 -24.76 -71.24 -67.23
N ILE A 9 -26.05 -71.22 -66.89
CA ILE A 9 -26.72 -70.04 -66.34
C ILE A 9 -26.09 -69.67 -64.98
N PHE A 10 -25.85 -70.64 -64.10
CA PHE A 10 -25.21 -70.41 -62.81
C PHE A 10 -23.78 -69.85 -62.96
N VAL A 11 -22.97 -70.41 -63.87
CA VAL A 11 -21.62 -69.89 -64.16
C VAL A 11 -21.68 -68.48 -64.75
N LEU A 12 -22.65 -68.19 -65.63
CA LEU A 12 -22.79 -66.88 -66.26
C LEU A 12 -23.28 -65.83 -65.24
N VAL A 13 -24.24 -66.19 -64.38
CA VAL A 13 -24.70 -65.37 -63.24
C VAL A 13 -23.57 -65.14 -62.24
N PHE A 14 -22.78 -66.17 -61.94
CA PHE A 14 -21.61 -66.06 -61.06
C PHE A 14 -20.53 -65.14 -61.65
N ILE A 15 -20.22 -65.26 -62.94
CA ILE A 15 -19.27 -64.37 -63.62
C ILE A 15 -19.79 -62.92 -63.59
N VAL A 16 -21.08 -62.70 -63.89
CA VAL A 16 -21.69 -61.36 -63.83
C VAL A 16 -21.64 -60.79 -62.41
N LEU A 17 -21.97 -61.58 -61.39
CA LEU A 17 -21.88 -61.17 -59.98
C LEU A 17 -20.43 -60.84 -59.57
N VAL A 18 -19.46 -61.67 -59.96
CA VAL A 18 -18.04 -61.45 -59.66
C VAL A 18 -17.53 -60.22 -60.42
N SER A 19 -17.86 -60.05 -61.69
CA SER A 19 -17.51 -58.86 -62.47
C SER A 19 -18.13 -57.59 -61.92
N LEU A 20 -19.40 -57.64 -61.46
CA LEU A 20 -20.06 -56.53 -60.78
C LEU A 20 -19.37 -56.21 -59.45
N LEU A 21 -19.00 -57.23 -58.67
CA LEU A 21 -18.31 -57.06 -57.39
C LEU A 21 -16.90 -56.48 -57.58
N VAL A 22 -16.17 -56.92 -58.61
CA VAL A 22 -14.87 -56.35 -59.02
C VAL A 22 -15.04 -54.90 -59.50
N ALA A 23 -16.08 -54.61 -60.31
CA ALA A 23 -16.37 -53.25 -60.75
C ALA A 23 -16.70 -52.33 -59.57
N ILE A 24 -17.50 -52.80 -58.60
CA ILE A 24 -17.77 -52.08 -57.35
C ILE A 24 -16.44 -51.84 -56.60
N PHE A 25 -15.60 -52.86 -56.44
CA PHE A 25 -14.32 -52.72 -55.74
C PHE A 25 -13.37 -51.70 -56.40
N LEU A 26 -13.36 -51.63 -57.74
CA LEU A 26 -12.54 -50.68 -58.49
C LEU A 26 -13.12 -49.26 -58.52
N LEU A 27 -14.44 -49.12 -58.62
CA LEU A 27 -15.11 -47.83 -58.83
C LEU A 27 -15.59 -47.17 -57.54
N ILE A 28 -15.73 -47.90 -56.42
CA ILE A 28 -16.26 -47.35 -55.17
C ILE A 28 -15.43 -46.17 -54.66
N SER A 29 -14.11 -46.25 -54.77
CA SER A 29 -13.18 -45.22 -54.30
C SER A 29 -13.34 -43.90 -55.09
N PRO A 30 -13.17 -43.87 -56.43
CA PRO A 30 -13.34 -42.64 -57.20
C PRO A 30 -14.78 -42.11 -57.22
N ILE A 31 -15.79 -42.98 -57.17
CA ILE A 31 -17.19 -42.56 -57.07
C ILE A 31 -17.44 -41.88 -55.71
N ALA A 32 -16.98 -42.50 -54.61
CA ALA A 32 -17.16 -41.92 -53.28
C ALA A 32 -16.42 -40.59 -53.15
N GLU A 33 -15.23 -40.45 -53.74
CA GLU A 33 -14.49 -39.19 -53.80
C GLU A 33 -15.31 -38.11 -54.50
N TYR A 34 -15.74 -38.38 -55.74
CA TYR A 34 -16.56 -37.46 -56.53
C TYR A 34 -17.85 -37.07 -55.83
N VAL A 35 -18.56 -38.03 -55.22
CA VAL A 35 -19.82 -37.77 -54.50
C VAL A 35 -19.57 -36.93 -53.26
N ALA A 36 -18.55 -37.25 -52.45
CA ALA A 36 -18.22 -36.51 -51.25
C ALA A 36 -17.86 -35.04 -51.58
N GLU A 37 -17.09 -34.80 -52.64
CA GLU A 37 -16.72 -33.44 -53.05
C GLU A 37 -17.92 -32.68 -53.65
N LYS A 38 -18.63 -33.30 -54.60
CA LYS A 38 -19.74 -32.65 -55.33
C LYS A 38 -20.89 -32.23 -54.42
N TYR A 39 -21.26 -33.09 -53.47
CA TYR A 39 -22.40 -32.87 -52.59
C TYR A 39 -21.99 -32.30 -51.21
N SER A 40 -20.70 -31.99 -51.01
CA SER A 40 -20.18 -31.45 -49.74
C SER A 40 -20.93 -30.21 -49.26
N ILE A 41 -21.20 -29.26 -50.14
CA ILE A 41 -21.89 -28.01 -49.81
C ILE A 41 -23.36 -28.27 -49.43
N GLU A 42 -24.03 -29.20 -50.12
CA GLU A 42 -25.40 -29.58 -49.81
C GLU A 42 -25.48 -30.27 -48.44
N MET A 43 -24.54 -31.18 -48.15
CA MET A 43 -24.51 -31.96 -46.92
C MET A 43 -24.05 -31.15 -45.71
N THR A 44 -23.00 -30.35 -45.86
CA THR A 44 -22.30 -29.70 -44.73
C THR A 44 -22.40 -28.18 -44.74
N GLY A 45 -22.82 -27.57 -45.85
CA GLY A 45 -22.71 -26.12 -46.06
C GLY A 45 -21.32 -25.65 -46.48
N ARG A 46 -20.35 -26.56 -46.58
CA ARG A 46 -18.95 -26.24 -46.90
C ARG A 46 -18.42 -27.09 -48.03
N ASN A 47 -17.54 -26.49 -48.82
CA ASN A 47 -16.80 -27.21 -49.85
C ASN A 47 -15.75 -28.11 -49.18
N ILE A 48 -15.72 -29.39 -49.56
CA ILE A 48 -14.76 -30.38 -49.09
C ILE A 48 -14.02 -30.95 -50.31
N GLN A 49 -12.69 -30.99 -50.24
CA GLN A 49 -11.82 -31.55 -51.27
C GLN A 49 -10.84 -32.56 -50.67
N MET A 50 -10.40 -33.54 -51.45
CA MET A 50 -9.39 -34.53 -51.07
C MET A 50 -8.64 -35.07 -52.29
N ASP A 51 -7.39 -35.51 -52.12
CA ASP A 51 -6.54 -35.89 -53.27
C ASP A 51 -6.59 -37.39 -53.62
N ASN A 52 -7.01 -38.24 -52.67
CA ASN A 52 -6.98 -39.70 -52.83
C ASN A 52 -7.83 -40.38 -51.75
N LEU A 53 -9.09 -40.67 -52.06
CA LEU A 53 -9.96 -41.50 -51.22
C LEU A 53 -9.82 -42.98 -51.63
N ARG A 54 -9.43 -43.83 -50.68
CA ARG A 54 -9.34 -45.28 -50.87
C ARG A 54 -10.24 -45.99 -49.87
N ILE A 55 -11.19 -46.76 -50.39
CA ILE A 55 -12.09 -47.61 -49.62
C ILE A 55 -11.75 -49.07 -49.92
N ASN A 56 -11.31 -49.83 -48.92
CA ASN A 56 -11.10 -51.26 -49.02
C ASN A 56 -12.27 -52.01 -48.39
N LEU A 57 -13.15 -52.54 -49.25
CA LEU A 57 -14.36 -53.28 -48.84
C LEU A 57 -14.08 -54.68 -48.26
N LEU A 58 -12.85 -55.18 -48.32
CA LEU A 58 -12.46 -56.45 -47.68
C LEU A 58 -11.99 -56.23 -46.24
N THR A 59 -11.24 -55.15 -46.00
CA THR A 59 -10.66 -54.86 -44.69
C THR A 59 -11.46 -53.84 -43.89
N GLY A 60 -12.44 -53.17 -44.50
CA GLY A 60 -13.21 -52.08 -43.86
C GLY A 60 -12.44 -50.78 -43.68
N VAL A 61 -11.32 -50.61 -44.39
CA VAL A 61 -10.43 -49.45 -44.20
C VAL A 61 -10.74 -48.37 -45.23
N VAL A 62 -10.97 -47.15 -44.74
CA VAL A 62 -11.11 -45.93 -45.53
C VAL A 62 -9.90 -45.04 -45.27
N ARG A 63 -9.28 -44.51 -46.32
CA ARG A 63 -8.18 -43.54 -46.23
C ARG A 63 -8.45 -42.37 -47.15
N ALA A 64 -8.45 -41.14 -46.62
CA ALA A 64 -8.47 -39.92 -47.42
C ALA A 64 -7.20 -39.11 -47.14
N ARG A 65 -6.51 -38.66 -48.19
CA ARG A 65 -5.32 -37.81 -48.08
C ARG A 65 -5.64 -36.37 -48.43
N ASN A 66 -4.99 -35.44 -47.72
CA ASN A 66 -5.09 -34.00 -47.94
C ASN A 66 -6.54 -33.49 -47.98
N LEU A 67 -7.36 -33.98 -47.05
CA LEU A 67 -8.73 -33.53 -46.92
C LEU A 67 -8.75 -32.07 -46.49
N ARG A 68 -9.50 -31.23 -47.18
CA ARG A 68 -9.62 -29.79 -46.95
C ARG A 68 -11.08 -29.42 -46.87
N VAL A 69 -11.50 -28.92 -45.73
CA VAL A 69 -12.81 -28.28 -45.52
C VAL A 69 -12.59 -26.78 -45.60
N TYR A 70 -13.28 -26.13 -46.51
CA TYR A 70 -13.15 -24.70 -46.74
C TYR A 70 -14.11 -23.90 -45.86
N GLU A 71 -13.83 -22.61 -45.71
CA GLU A 71 -14.80 -21.66 -45.16
C GLU A 71 -16.07 -21.57 -46.05
N PRO A 72 -17.23 -21.12 -45.53
CA PRO A 72 -18.49 -21.07 -46.28
C PRO A 72 -18.39 -20.34 -47.64
N SER A 73 -17.53 -19.33 -47.76
CA SER A 73 -17.29 -18.57 -48.99
C SER A 73 -16.07 -19.05 -49.81
N SER A 74 -15.47 -20.19 -49.45
CA SER A 74 -14.22 -20.73 -50.02
C SER A 74 -13.02 -19.77 -49.96
N SER A 75 -13.04 -18.78 -49.06
CA SER A 75 -11.98 -17.76 -48.89
C SER A 75 -10.70 -18.30 -48.25
N GLY A 76 -10.74 -19.50 -47.68
CA GLY A 76 -9.62 -20.18 -47.03
C GLY A 76 -9.99 -21.58 -46.55
N VAL A 77 -9.00 -22.31 -46.05
CA VAL A 77 -9.19 -23.66 -45.46
C VAL A 77 -9.52 -23.50 -43.98
N PHE A 78 -10.68 -23.99 -43.56
CA PHE A 78 -11.09 -24.08 -42.15
C PHE A 78 -10.36 -25.24 -41.45
N VAL A 79 -10.47 -26.44 -42.02
CA VAL A 79 -9.82 -27.66 -41.52
C VAL A 79 -9.07 -28.35 -42.64
N GLY A 80 -7.77 -28.55 -42.47
CA GLY A 80 -6.95 -29.42 -43.32
C GLY A 80 -6.59 -30.70 -42.56
N ILE A 81 -6.57 -31.85 -43.22
CA ILE A 81 -6.18 -33.14 -42.63
C ILE A 81 -5.23 -33.85 -43.60
N GLY A 82 -3.99 -34.08 -43.19
CA GLY A 82 -3.00 -34.76 -44.03
C GLY A 82 -3.39 -36.21 -44.35
N LEU A 83 -3.84 -36.95 -43.33
CA LEU A 83 -4.42 -38.29 -43.49
C LEU A 83 -5.61 -38.47 -42.55
N LEU A 84 -6.76 -38.81 -43.13
CA LEU A 84 -7.89 -39.43 -42.44
C LEU A 84 -7.80 -40.94 -42.66
N TYR A 85 -7.73 -41.71 -41.59
CA TYR A 85 -7.74 -43.16 -41.58
C TYR A 85 -8.91 -43.64 -40.73
N VAL A 86 -9.80 -44.44 -41.32
CA VAL A 86 -10.93 -45.06 -40.60
C VAL A 86 -10.86 -46.56 -40.83
N ASN A 87 -10.88 -47.34 -39.75
CA ASN A 87 -10.93 -48.80 -39.78
C ASN A 87 -12.26 -49.26 -39.19
N THR A 88 -13.11 -49.83 -40.04
CA THR A 88 -14.45 -50.26 -39.65
C THR A 88 -14.56 -51.78 -39.61
N ASP A 89 -15.48 -52.29 -38.80
CA ASP A 89 -15.89 -53.69 -38.88
C ASP A 89 -17.10 -53.82 -39.80
N LEU A 90 -16.87 -54.13 -41.08
CA LEU A 90 -17.93 -54.13 -42.08
C LEU A 90 -19.07 -55.10 -41.76
N PHE A 91 -18.78 -56.24 -41.11
CA PHE A 91 -19.79 -57.22 -40.74
C PHE A 91 -20.68 -56.73 -39.59
N SER A 92 -20.15 -55.86 -38.72
CA SER A 92 -20.91 -55.28 -37.60
C SER A 92 -22.07 -54.39 -38.06
N PHE A 93 -21.96 -53.75 -39.23
CA PHE A 93 -23.04 -52.96 -39.81
C PHE A 93 -24.18 -53.84 -40.32
N LEU A 94 -23.88 -55.08 -40.75
CA LEU A 94 -24.89 -56.05 -41.17
C LEU A 94 -25.64 -56.66 -39.96
N SER A 95 -24.97 -56.76 -38.81
CA SER A 95 -25.56 -57.27 -37.56
C SER A 95 -26.21 -56.18 -36.69
N GLY A 96 -26.20 -54.91 -37.13
CA GLY A 96 -26.83 -53.79 -36.41
C GLY A 96 -26.08 -53.30 -35.17
N SER A 97 -24.80 -53.68 -34.98
CA SER A 97 -23.98 -53.30 -33.82
C SER A 97 -22.90 -52.24 -34.12
N ASN A 98 -22.86 -51.74 -35.36
CA ASN A 98 -22.10 -50.57 -35.85
C ASN A 98 -20.77 -50.30 -35.11
N SER A 99 -19.72 -51.01 -35.50
CA SER A 99 -18.40 -50.95 -34.84
C SER A 99 -17.33 -50.29 -35.72
N ILE A 100 -16.64 -49.32 -35.14
CA ILE A 100 -15.46 -48.65 -35.71
C ILE A 100 -14.26 -48.97 -34.81
N ARG A 101 -13.23 -49.58 -35.39
CA ARG A 101 -12.02 -50.00 -34.67
C ARG A 101 -11.06 -48.84 -34.41
N GLU A 102 -10.93 -47.93 -35.37
CA GLU A 102 -10.03 -46.79 -35.24
C GLU A 102 -10.49 -45.65 -36.14
N ILE A 103 -10.52 -44.44 -35.60
CA ILE A 103 -10.48 -43.20 -36.38
C ILE A 103 -9.14 -42.53 -36.07
N ARG A 104 -8.37 -42.20 -37.10
CA ARG A 104 -7.07 -41.55 -36.94
C ARG A 104 -6.93 -40.37 -37.88
N LEU A 105 -6.58 -39.22 -37.32
CA LEU A 105 -6.30 -37.97 -38.02
C LEU A 105 -4.82 -37.65 -37.85
N GLU A 106 -4.06 -37.56 -38.95
CA GLU A 106 -2.64 -37.20 -38.90
C GLU A 106 -2.42 -35.81 -39.50
N ASN A 107 -1.69 -34.98 -38.75
CA ASN A 107 -1.36 -33.60 -39.08
C ASN A 107 -2.58 -32.73 -39.43
N PRO A 108 -3.68 -32.74 -38.65
CA PRO A 108 -4.77 -31.83 -38.94
C PRO A 108 -4.39 -30.40 -38.55
N VAL A 109 -4.86 -29.44 -39.35
CA VAL A 109 -4.70 -28.00 -39.13
C VAL A 109 -6.09 -27.39 -39.05
N VAL A 110 -6.41 -26.77 -37.91
CA VAL A 110 -7.70 -26.12 -37.67
C VAL A 110 -7.48 -24.63 -37.52
N ASN A 111 -8.20 -23.82 -38.30
CA ASN A 111 -8.17 -22.37 -38.22
C ASN A 111 -9.47 -21.88 -37.58
N ILE A 112 -9.37 -21.37 -36.35
CA ILE A 112 -10.47 -20.80 -35.58
C ILE A 112 -10.37 -19.28 -35.66
N ILE A 113 -11.45 -18.65 -36.09
CA ILE A 113 -11.58 -17.20 -36.20
C ILE A 113 -12.78 -16.79 -35.35
N GLN A 114 -12.55 -15.96 -34.34
CA GLN A 114 -13.59 -15.36 -33.51
C GLN A 114 -13.81 -13.90 -33.91
N LYS A 115 -15.08 -13.51 -34.06
CA LYS A 115 -15.53 -12.14 -34.32
C LYS A 115 -16.68 -11.82 -33.36
N GLY A 116 -16.38 -11.09 -32.29
CA GLY A 116 -17.34 -10.87 -31.21
C GLY A 116 -17.65 -12.19 -30.50
N ASP A 117 -18.93 -12.51 -30.39
CA ASP A 117 -19.48 -13.74 -29.82
C ASP A 117 -19.49 -14.93 -30.80
N LYS A 118 -19.23 -14.68 -32.10
CA LYS A 118 -19.33 -15.69 -33.15
C LYS A 118 -18.00 -16.30 -33.54
N PHE A 119 -18.02 -17.58 -33.83
CA PHE A 119 -16.92 -18.31 -34.43
C PHE A 119 -17.19 -18.59 -35.91
N ASN A 120 -16.11 -18.75 -36.68
CA ASN A 120 -16.17 -19.16 -38.08
C ASN A 120 -16.73 -20.56 -38.29
N PHE A 121 -17.25 -21.26 -37.27
CA PHE A 121 -17.88 -22.58 -37.37
C PHE A 121 -19.30 -22.65 -36.78
N ASP A 122 -19.87 -21.52 -36.33
CA ASP A 122 -21.21 -21.50 -35.72
C ASP A 122 -22.32 -21.94 -36.70
N ASP A 123 -22.10 -21.73 -38.00
CA ASP A 123 -22.95 -22.24 -39.09
C ASP A 123 -23.05 -23.77 -39.06
N LEU A 124 -21.95 -24.46 -38.75
CA LEU A 124 -21.92 -25.92 -38.63
C LEU A 124 -22.70 -26.37 -37.39
N ILE A 125 -22.48 -25.72 -36.24
CA ILE A 125 -23.21 -26.05 -35.01
C ILE A 125 -24.71 -25.89 -35.26
N THR A 126 -25.13 -24.73 -35.75
CA THR A 126 -26.54 -24.41 -36.03
C THR A 126 -27.16 -25.44 -36.98
N ARG A 127 -26.45 -25.81 -38.06
CA ARG A 127 -26.96 -26.77 -39.04
C ARG A 127 -27.18 -28.17 -38.45
N PHE A 128 -26.28 -28.63 -37.59
CA PHE A 128 -26.34 -29.99 -37.04
C PHE A 128 -27.12 -30.09 -35.73
N THR A 129 -27.51 -28.97 -35.11
CA THR A 129 -28.39 -28.95 -33.92
C THR A 129 -29.84 -28.56 -34.21
N ALA A 130 -30.13 -27.91 -35.34
CA ALA A 130 -31.49 -27.41 -35.67
C ALA A 130 -32.57 -28.49 -35.90
N SER A 131 -32.22 -29.79 -35.91
CA SER A 131 -33.14 -30.88 -36.29
C SER A 131 -33.87 -31.58 -35.14
N GLU A 132 -33.73 -31.13 -33.89
CA GLU A 132 -34.42 -31.75 -32.74
C GLU A 132 -35.90 -31.33 -32.58
N ALA A 133 -36.41 -30.38 -33.35
CA ALA A 133 -37.79 -29.87 -33.19
C ALA A 133 -38.90 -30.74 -33.82
N THR A 134 -38.58 -31.87 -34.46
CA THR A 134 -39.59 -32.83 -34.93
C THR A 134 -39.13 -34.25 -34.68
N SER A 135 -39.48 -34.80 -33.52
CA SER A 135 -39.48 -36.25 -33.28
C SER A 135 -40.83 -36.64 -32.69
N ASP A 136 -41.78 -36.90 -33.59
CA ASP A 136 -42.94 -37.73 -33.26
C ASP A 136 -42.44 -39.15 -32.91
N THR A 137 -43.03 -39.67 -31.84
CA THR A 137 -42.93 -41.03 -31.29
C THR A 137 -42.66 -42.15 -32.30
N MET A 138 -41.47 -42.77 -32.21
CA MET A 138 -41.28 -44.21 -32.39
C MET A 138 -40.20 -44.71 -31.42
N SER A 139 -40.58 -45.59 -30.49
CA SER A 139 -39.64 -46.35 -29.65
C SER A 139 -38.90 -47.36 -30.53
N ALA A 140 -37.81 -46.93 -31.15
CA ALA A 140 -36.85 -47.82 -31.80
C ALA A 140 -35.84 -48.33 -30.75
N GLU A 141 -35.39 -49.59 -30.87
CA GLU A 141 -34.28 -50.08 -30.05
C GLU A 141 -33.06 -49.17 -30.23
N PRO A 142 -32.33 -48.84 -29.14
CA PRO A 142 -31.17 -47.95 -29.22
C PRO A 142 -30.13 -48.55 -30.17
N VAL A 143 -29.65 -47.72 -31.09
CA VAL A 143 -28.59 -48.12 -32.04
C VAL A 143 -27.38 -48.57 -31.24
N LYS A 144 -27.00 -49.84 -31.37
CA LYS A 144 -25.78 -50.37 -30.74
C LYS A 144 -24.57 -49.89 -31.53
N TYR A 145 -23.65 -49.21 -30.87
CA TYR A 145 -22.42 -48.71 -31.49
C TYR A 145 -21.20 -48.93 -30.60
N LEU A 146 -20.02 -49.09 -31.23
CA LEU A 146 -18.74 -49.16 -30.55
C LEU A 146 -17.67 -48.44 -31.37
N LEU A 147 -17.11 -47.37 -30.84
CA LEU A 147 -15.91 -46.71 -31.35
C LEU A 147 -14.75 -47.09 -30.44
N GLN A 148 -13.86 -47.98 -30.87
CA GLN A 148 -12.83 -48.53 -29.98
C GLN A 148 -11.73 -47.51 -29.63
N ARG A 149 -11.38 -46.64 -30.57
CA ARG A 149 -10.33 -45.63 -30.38
C ARG A 149 -10.42 -44.51 -31.41
N THR A 150 -10.19 -43.28 -30.98
CA THR A 150 -9.93 -42.15 -31.88
C THR A 150 -8.61 -41.49 -31.53
N VAL A 151 -7.74 -41.29 -32.52
CA VAL A 151 -6.42 -40.68 -32.32
C VAL A 151 -6.27 -39.47 -33.23
N VAL A 152 -5.83 -38.37 -32.65
CA VAL A 152 -5.35 -37.21 -33.39
C VAL A 152 -3.85 -37.12 -33.16
N LEU A 153 -3.06 -37.06 -34.22
CA LEU A 153 -1.60 -37.01 -34.16
C LEU A 153 -1.10 -35.71 -34.78
N ASN A 154 -0.25 -35.00 -34.01
CA ASN A 154 0.48 -33.82 -34.47
C ASN A 154 -0.43 -32.71 -35.05
N ALA A 155 -1.54 -32.42 -34.39
CA ALA A 155 -2.46 -31.37 -34.80
C ALA A 155 -1.91 -29.96 -34.53
N THR A 156 -2.32 -29.02 -35.36
CA THR A 156 -2.11 -27.59 -35.17
C THR A 156 -3.45 -26.88 -35.11
N ILE A 157 -3.65 -26.07 -34.08
CA ILE A 157 -4.80 -25.18 -33.97
C ILE A 157 -4.28 -23.74 -34.04
N ASN A 158 -4.83 -22.96 -34.97
CA ASN A 158 -4.58 -21.53 -35.08
C ASN A 158 -5.84 -20.81 -34.62
N TYR A 159 -5.69 -19.96 -33.62
CA TYR A 159 -6.77 -19.13 -33.13
C TYR A 159 -6.48 -17.66 -33.42
N SER A 160 -7.49 -16.94 -33.91
CA SER A 160 -7.42 -15.50 -34.10
C SER A 160 -8.71 -14.81 -33.67
N CYS A 161 -8.57 -13.66 -33.02
CA CYS A 161 -9.65 -12.74 -32.69
C CYS A 161 -9.25 -11.34 -33.15
N SER A 162 -10.21 -10.54 -33.63
CA SER A 162 -9.97 -9.17 -34.09
C SER A 162 -10.07 -8.12 -32.98
N ALA A 163 -10.85 -8.36 -31.93
CA ALA A 163 -11.11 -7.43 -30.83
C ALA A 163 -11.16 -8.19 -29.50
N PRO A 164 -10.05 -8.26 -28.73
CA PRO A 164 -8.74 -7.68 -29.02
C PRO A 164 -7.99 -8.51 -30.06
N SER A 165 -7.06 -7.88 -30.77
CA SER A 165 -6.25 -8.56 -31.79
C SER A 165 -5.35 -9.61 -31.14
N ILE A 166 -5.80 -10.86 -31.14
CA ILE A 166 -5.11 -12.00 -30.54
C ILE A 166 -4.78 -13.01 -31.64
N LYS A 167 -3.57 -13.56 -31.56
CA LYS A 167 -3.16 -14.74 -32.32
C LYS A 167 -2.57 -15.74 -31.35
N ALA A 168 -3.26 -16.86 -31.17
CA ALA A 168 -2.80 -17.96 -30.33
C ALA A 168 -2.64 -19.22 -31.17
N GLY A 169 -1.83 -20.15 -30.67
CA GLY A 169 -1.49 -21.36 -31.39
C GLY A 169 -1.26 -22.53 -30.46
N ILE A 170 -1.81 -23.68 -30.84
CA ILE A 170 -1.46 -24.97 -30.27
C ILE A 170 -0.75 -25.77 -31.35
N ASP A 171 0.41 -26.30 -31.01
CA ASP A 171 1.25 -27.10 -31.91
C ASP A 171 1.48 -28.49 -31.31
N LYS A 172 1.65 -29.48 -32.19
CA LYS A 172 1.90 -30.88 -31.81
C LYS A 172 0.82 -31.45 -30.89
N LEU A 173 -0.43 -31.08 -31.11
CA LEU A 173 -1.56 -31.60 -30.32
C LEU A 173 -1.80 -33.06 -30.67
N ASN A 174 -1.62 -33.92 -29.67
CA ASN A 174 -2.00 -35.33 -29.74
C ASN A 174 -3.23 -35.53 -28.85
N ILE A 175 -4.21 -36.29 -29.34
CA ILE A 175 -5.40 -36.69 -28.59
C ILE A 175 -5.55 -38.19 -28.72
N ASP A 176 -5.75 -38.89 -27.60
CA ASP A 176 -6.10 -40.30 -27.56
C ASP A 176 -7.43 -40.43 -26.80
N LEU A 177 -8.49 -40.69 -27.56
CA LEU A 177 -9.83 -40.95 -27.07
C LEU A 177 -9.99 -42.46 -26.93
N GLY A 178 -10.32 -42.89 -25.71
CA GLY A 178 -10.62 -44.28 -25.39
C GLY A 178 -11.89 -44.79 -26.07
N PRO A 179 -12.32 -46.02 -25.76
CA PRO A 179 -13.51 -46.59 -26.34
C PRO A 179 -14.76 -45.79 -25.95
N ILE A 180 -15.66 -45.57 -26.90
CA ILE A 180 -17.01 -45.05 -26.67
C ILE A 180 -17.99 -46.13 -27.11
N ALA A 181 -18.85 -46.57 -26.19
CA ALA A 181 -19.83 -47.62 -26.45
C ALA A 181 -21.22 -47.18 -26.01
N TRP A 182 -22.26 -47.72 -26.66
CA TRP A 182 -23.65 -47.45 -26.30
C TRP A 182 -24.03 -47.85 -24.86
N ASN A 183 -23.28 -48.78 -24.26
CA ASN A 183 -23.53 -49.35 -22.94
C ASN A 183 -22.43 -49.05 -21.91
N ASP A 184 -21.49 -48.15 -22.25
CA ASP A 184 -20.47 -47.67 -21.32
C ASP A 184 -20.51 -46.15 -21.31
N PRO A 185 -20.96 -45.52 -20.21
CA PRO A 185 -21.04 -44.07 -20.13
C PRO A 185 -19.68 -43.41 -19.91
N MET A 186 -18.60 -44.17 -19.67
CA MET A 186 -17.28 -43.63 -19.38
C MET A 186 -16.55 -43.23 -20.66
N ILE A 187 -16.12 -41.98 -20.71
CA ILE A 187 -15.34 -41.40 -21.80
C ILE A 187 -14.00 -40.94 -21.24
N GLY A 188 -12.92 -41.57 -21.69
CA GLY A 188 -11.55 -41.21 -21.35
C GLY A 188 -10.85 -40.47 -22.48
N VAL A 189 -10.30 -39.29 -22.21
CA VAL A 189 -9.53 -38.48 -23.17
C VAL A 189 -8.16 -38.17 -22.59
N LYS A 190 -7.10 -38.42 -23.35
CA LYS A 190 -5.75 -37.93 -23.03
C LYS A 190 -5.29 -36.99 -24.12
N SER A 191 -4.63 -35.91 -23.75
CA SER A 191 -4.00 -35.01 -24.71
C SER A 191 -2.66 -34.50 -24.23
N ASP A 192 -1.79 -34.21 -25.19
CA ASP A 192 -0.56 -33.48 -24.97
C ASP A 192 -0.32 -32.50 -26.11
N PHE A 193 0.17 -31.31 -25.79
CA PHE A 193 0.42 -30.27 -26.78
C PHE A 193 1.44 -29.25 -26.29
N SER A 194 1.95 -28.45 -27.22
CA SER A 194 2.76 -27.26 -26.93
C SER A 194 1.98 -26.01 -27.29
N VAL A 195 2.06 -24.98 -26.45
CA VAL A 195 1.48 -23.68 -26.76
C VAL A 195 2.53 -22.86 -27.51
N ARG A 196 2.14 -22.24 -28.62
CA ARG A 196 3.08 -21.53 -29.51
C ARG A 196 3.77 -20.34 -28.84
N SER A 197 3.11 -19.69 -27.87
CA SER A 197 3.72 -18.64 -27.06
C SER A 197 4.78 -19.16 -26.09
N GLY A 198 4.80 -20.46 -25.80
CA GLY A 198 5.67 -21.08 -24.81
C GLY A 198 4.89 -21.98 -23.86
N GLY A 199 5.48 -23.10 -23.50
CA GLY A 199 4.93 -24.05 -22.54
C GLY A 199 4.44 -25.36 -23.16
N LYS A 200 4.28 -26.37 -22.29
CA LYS A 200 3.79 -27.70 -22.65
C LYS A 200 2.69 -28.12 -21.70
N THR A 201 1.71 -28.83 -22.25
CA THR A 201 0.55 -29.27 -21.49
C THR A 201 0.34 -30.76 -21.69
N LYS A 202 -0.03 -31.46 -20.63
CA LYS A 202 -0.67 -32.77 -20.67
C LYS A 202 -1.99 -32.69 -19.94
N ALA A 203 -3.05 -33.20 -20.53
CA ALA A 203 -4.35 -33.29 -19.90
C ALA A 203 -4.90 -34.72 -19.98
N ALA A 204 -5.62 -35.14 -18.95
CA ALA A 204 -6.36 -36.38 -18.95
C ALA A 204 -7.74 -36.16 -18.32
N LEU A 205 -8.79 -36.37 -19.09
CA LEU A 205 -10.19 -36.26 -18.68
C LEU A 205 -10.79 -37.66 -18.60
N ASN A 206 -11.47 -37.96 -17.50
CA ASN A 206 -12.44 -39.04 -17.45
C ASN A 206 -13.80 -38.41 -17.19
N PHE A 207 -14.78 -38.69 -18.03
CA PHE A 207 -16.12 -38.12 -17.99
C PHE A 207 -17.15 -39.24 -18.00
N ASN A 208 -18.17 -39.16 -17.15
CA ASN A 208 -19.32 -40.04 -17.16
C ASN A 208 -20.47 -39.31 -17.87
N ALA A 209 -20.84 -39.76 -19.08
CA ALA A 209 -21.88 -39.14 -19.88
C ALA A 209 -23.30 -39.31 -19.31
N GLU A 210 -23.51 -40.25 -18.39
CA GLU A 210 -24.82 -40.47 -17.74
C GLU A 210 -24.97 -39.61 -16.48
N SER A 211 -23.94 -39.55 -15.63
CA SER A 211 -24.01 -38.76 -14.38
C SER A 211 -23.51 -37.32 -14.53
N GLY A 212 -22.81 -36.99 -15.63
CA GLY A 212 -22.14 -35.71 -15.84
C GLY A 212 -20.84 -35.55 -15.03
N ASP A 213 -20.45 -36.53 -14.21
CA ASP A 213 -19.25 -36.42 -13.37
C ASP A 213 -17.96 -36.43 -14.20
N TYR A 214 -16.99 -35.61 -13.83
CA TYR A 214 -15.69 -35.58 -14.47
C TYR A 214 -14.52 -35.52 -13.49
N ASN A 215 -13.37 -36.00 -13.97
CA ASN A 215 -12.07 -35.86 -13.33
C ASN A 215 -11.02 -35.48 -14.38
N LEU A 216 -10.56 -34.24 -14.32
CA LEU A 216 -9.56 -33.64 -15.18
C LEU A 216 -8.23 -33.53 -14.43
N LYS A 217 -7.19 -34.18 -14.95
CA LYS A 217 -5.80 -33.93 -14.56
C LYS A 217 -5.15 -33.02 -15.59
N LEU A 218 -4.57 -31.91 -15.13
CA LEU A 218 -3.89 -30.92 -15.96
C LEU A 218 -2.46 -30.73 -15.46
N ASP A 219 -1.47 -30.99 -16.32
CA ASP A 219 -0.06 -30.73 -16.09
C ASP A 219 0.43 -29.72 -17.12
N LEU A 220 0.60 -28.48 -16.69
CA LEU A 220 1.03 -27.34 -17.48
C LEU A 220 2.41 -26.91 -17.01
N LYS A 221 3.35 -26.79 -17.94
CA LYS A 221 4.72 -26.39 -17.64
C LYS A 221 5.11 -25.18 -18.47
N ASP A 222 5.57 -24.14 -17.79
CA ASP A 222 6.19 -22.93 -18.35
C ASP A 222 5.35 -22.25 -19.45
N LEU A 223 4.04 -22.11 -19.23
CA LEU A 223 3.16 -21.30 -20.08
C LEU A 223 3.59 -19.82 -20.01
N ASP A 224 3.92 -19.23 -21.15
CA ASP A 224 4.25 -17.81 -21.21
C ASP A 224 2.97 -16.95 -21.11
N ILE A 225 2.82 -16.22 -20.00
CA ILE A 225 1.63 -15.39 -19.73
C ILE A 225 1.55 -14.16 -20.63
N LYS A 226 2.58 -13.86 -21.43
CA LYS A 226 2.55 -12.79 -22.44
C LYS A 226 1.39 -12.95 -23.42
N LEU A 227 0.89 -14.17 -23.61
CA LEU A 227 -0.33 -14.42 -24.41
C LEU A 227 -1.57 -13.68 -23.86
N LEU A 228 -1.57 -13.31 -22.57
CA LEU A 228 -2.66 -12.58 -21.92
C LEU A 228 -2.53 -11.06 -22.07
N PHE A 229 -1.36 -10.54 -22.44
CA PHE A 229 -1.13 -9.08 -22.57
C PHE A 229 -2.16 -8.35 -23.45
N PRO A 230 -2.64 -8.88 -24.59
CA PRO A 230 -3.68 -8.23 -25.39
C PRO A 230 -5.00 -7.99 -24.66
N TYR A 231 -5.31 -8.77 -23.61
CA TYR A 231 -6.51 -8.59 -22.79
C TYR A 231 -6.33 -7.51 -21.71
N LEU A 232 -5.09 -7.13 -21.39
CA LEU A 232 -4.77 -6.16 -20.34
C LEU A 232 -4.66 -4.72 -20.86
N ARG A 233 -4.15 -4.57 -22.10
CA ARG A 233 -3.77 -3.26 -22.68
C ARG A 233 -4.92 -2.25 -22.82
N ASP A 234 -6.16 -2.71 -22.84
CA ASP A 234 -7.35 -1.85 -22.94
C ASP A 234 -7.77 -1.30 -21.57
N TYR A 235 -7.21 -1.83 -20.48
CA TYR A 235 -7.49 -1.43 -19.09
C TYR A 235 -6.30 -0.74 -18.42
N ILE A 236 -5.07 -1.07 -18.83
CA ILE A 236 -3.84 -0.55 -18.21
C ILE A 236 -2.82 -0.12 -19.27
N ILE A 237 -2.27 1.08 -19.11
CA ILE A 237 -1.19 1.67 -19.90
C ILE A 237 0.16 1.07 -19.46
N VAL A 238 0.49 -0.10 -20.00
CA VAL A 238 1.74 -0.83 -19.74
C VAL A 238 2.39 -1.30 -21.03
N LYS A 239 3.70 -1.55 -21.00
CA LYS A 239 4.47 -2.02 -22.17
C LYS A 239 4.52 -3.53 -22.27
N SER A 240 4.66 -4.22 -21.15
CA SER A 240 4.76 -5.68 -21.15
C SER A 240 4.19 -6.31 -19.90
N LEU A 241 3.71 -7.55 -20.08
CA LEU A 241 3.35 -8.52 -19.05
C LEU A 241 4.13 -9.80 -19.37
N ASP A 242 5.07 -10.15 -18.51
CA ASP A 242 5.97 -11.29 -18.70
C ASP A 242 5.89 -12.23 -17.49
N GLY A 243 6.10 -13.53 -17.72
CA GLY A 243 6.10 -14.54 -16.66
C GLY A 243 5.86 -15.95 -17.18
N LEU A 244 6.26 -16.94 -16.38
CA LEU A 244 6.08 -18.36 -16.70
C LEU A 244 5.15 -19.01 -15.68
N PHE A 245 3.99 -19.48 -16.13
CA PHE A 245 3.00 -20.15 -15.32
C PHE A 245 3.10 -21.67 -15.48
N SER A 246 3.07 -22.40 -14.36
CA SER A 246 3.03 -23.86 -14.32
C SER A 246 1.97 -24.32 -13.33
N SER A 247 1.34 -25.45 -13.59
CA SER A 247 0.34 -26.03 -12.70
C SER A 247 0.31 -27.54 -12.82
N ASN A 248 0.12 -28.24 -11.72
CA ASN A 248 -0.29 -29.64 -11.73
C ASN A 248 -1.56 -29.74 -10.90
N LEU A 249 -2.70 -29.87 -11.57
CA LEU A 249 -4.02 -29.82 -10.96
C LEU A 249 -4.77 -31.11 -11.23
N THR A 250 -5.50 -31.57 -10.21
CA THR A 250 -6.60 -32.52 -10.36
C THR A 250 -7.89 -31.80 -10.02
N VAL A 251 -8.78 -31.68 -11.00
CA VAL A 251 -10.08 -31.02 -10.90
C VAL A 251 -11.16 -32.07 -11.06
N LYS A 252 -12.10 -32.14 -10.12
CA LYS A 252 -13.28 -33.00 -10.17
C LYS A 252 -14.53 -32.13 -10.11
N GLY A 253 -15.58 -32.53 -10.79
CA GLY A 253 -16.84 -31.80 -10.77
C GLY A 253 -17.94 -32.56 -11.50
N ASN A 254 -19.03 -31.88 -11.77
CA ASN A 254 -20.17 -32.41 -12.48
C ASN A 254 -20.65 -31.39 -13.53
N ALA A 255 -20.85 -31.83 -14.77
CA ALA A 255 -21.20 -30.95 -15.90
C ALA A 255 -22.57 -30.27 -15.72
N ASP A 256 -23.51 -30.92 -15.02
CA ASP A 256 -24.83 -30.35 -14.73
C ASP A 256 -24.80 -29.38 -13.54
N ARG A 257 -23.73 -29.41 -12.75
CA ARG A 257 -23.47 -28.53 -11.59
C ARG A 257 -22.10 -27.87 -11.73
N PRO A 258 -21.93 -26.96 -12.71
CA PRO A 258 -20.62 -26.38 -13.04
C PRO A 258 -20.01 -25.54 -11.92
N ALA A 259 -20.80 -25.11 -10.93
CA ALA A 259 -20.32 -24.43 -9.74
C ALA A 259 -19.71 -25.38 -8.69
N ASP A 260 -20.03 -26.69 -8.73
CA ASP A 260 -19.58 -27.70 -7.77
C ASP A 260 -18.23 -28.29 -8.22
N ILE A 261 -17.15 -27.55 -8.01
CA ILE A 261 -15.80 -27.96 -8.41
C ILE A 261 -14.97 -28.29 -7.18
N SER A 262 -14.24 -29.41 -7.24
CA SER A 262 -13.17 -29.73 -6.31
C SER A 262 -11.82 -29.71 -7.00
N ALA A 263 -10.80 -29.09 -6.41
CA ALA A 263 -9.46 -29.03 -6.97
C ALA A 263 -8.37 -29.29 -5.92
N ALA A 264 -7.29 -29.95 -6.34
CA ALA A 264 -6.09 -30.17 -5.55
C ALA A 264 -4.85 -30.17 -6.44
N GLY A 265 -3.68 -29.80 -5.91
CA GLY A 265 -2.43 -29.77 -6.69
C GLY A 265 -1.53 -28.59 -6.36
N PHE A 266 -0.78 -28.09 -7.35
CA PHE A 266 0.06 -26.91 -7.20
C PHE A 266 -0.12 -25.92 -8.34
N LEU A 267 0.04 -24.63 -8.02
CA LEU A 267 0.17 -23.52 -8.96
C LEU A 267 1.54 -22.86 -8.72
N ALA A 268 2.22 -22.49 -9.80
CA ALA A 268 3.48 -21.77 -9.72
C ALA A 268 3.59 -20.71 -10.81
N MET A 269 4.02 -19.50 -10.45
CA MET A 269 4.39 -18.45 -11.38
C MET A 269 5.83 -18.04 -11.12
N ARG A 270 6.65 -17.91 -12.16
CA ARG A 270 8.06 -17.53 -12.05
C ARG A 270 8.37 -16.34 -12.94
N ASN A 271 9.28 -15.49 -12.48
CA ASN A 271 9.78 -14.32 -13.19
C ASN A 271 8.65 -13.41 -13.69
N PHE A 272 7.64 -13.16 -12.85
CA PHE A 272 6.57 -12.23 -13.19
C PHE A 272 7.14 -10.82 -13.27
N SER A 273 6.81 -10.07 -14.31
CA SER A 273 7.18 -8.67 -14.46
C SER A 273 6.11 -7.89 -15.22
N LEU A 274 5.77 -6.72 -14.68
CA LEU A 274 4.92 -5.72 -15.29
C LEU A 274 5.73 -4.43 -15.46
N THR A 275 5.87 -3.97 -16.70
CA THR A 275 6.66 -2.77 -17.02
C THR A 275 5.80 -1.66 -17.60
N ASP A 276 6.13 -0.42 -17.24
CA ASP A 276 5.49 0.76 -17.79
C ASP A 276 5.95 1.04 -19.24
N THR A 277 5.39 2.07 -19.85
CA THR A 277 5.75 2.50 -21.22
C THR A 277 7.19 2.99 -21.36
N THR A 278 7.86 3.36 -20.26
CA THR A 278 9.27 3.76 -20.22
C THR A 278 10.22 2.57 -20.03
N SER A 279 9.69 1.36 -19.81
CA SER A 279 10.40 0.11 -19.49
C SER A 279 10.90 0.01 -18.03
N GLU A 280 10.42 0.88 -17.14
CA GLU A 280 10.63 0.71 -15.71
C GLU A 280 9.71 -0.39 -15.16
N THR A 281 10.22 -1.17 -14.22
CA THR A 281 9.42 -2.20 -13.53
C THR A 281 8.47 -1.54 -12.53
N LEU A 282 7.18 -1.81 -12.67
CA LEU A 282 6.12 -1.36 -11.75
C LEU A 282 5.89 -2.38 -10.63
N ALA A 283 5.76 -3.64 -11.02
CA ALA A 283 5.57 -4.77 -10.12
C ALA A 283 6.24 -6.00 -10.69
N SER A 284 6.95 -6.77 -9.85
CA SER A 284 7.53 -8.04 -10.26
C SER A 284 7.62 -9.00 -9.07
N PHE A 285 7.84 -10.28 -9.36
CA PHE A 285 8.28 -11.22 -8.34
C PHE A 285 9.07 -12.38 -8.95
N GLY A 286 10.00 -12.93 -8.16
CA GLY A 286 10.83 -14.06 -8.59
C GLY A 286 10.03 -15.34 -8.70
N ALA A 287 9.24 -15.67 -7.67
CA ALA A 287 8.38 -16.84 -7.68
C ALA A 287 7.14 -16.66 -6.80
N LEU A 288 6.01 -17.18 -7.25
CA LEU A 288 4.81 -17.43 -6.46
C LEU A 288 4.50 -18.92 -6.55
N SER A 289 4.33 -19.60 -5.42
CA SER A 289 3.89 -21.00 -5.36
C SER A 289 2.74 -21.18 -4.39
N ILE A 290 1.69 -21.86 -4.83
CA ILE A 290 0.51 -22.18 -4.03
C ILE A 290 0.30 -23.69 -4.08
N GLU A 291 0.44 -24.34 -2.94
CA GLU A 291 0.08 -25.75 -2.76
C GLU A 291 -1.38 -25.84 -2.30
N ILE A 292 -2.22 -26.44 -3.14
CA ILE A 292 -3.65 -26.62 -2.89
C ILE A 292 -3.86 -28.02 -2.33
N ASP A 293 -4.32 -28.10 -1.07
CA ASP A 293 -4.71 -29.38 -0.47
C ASP A 293 -6.10 -29.78 -0.94
N THR A 294 -7.08 -28.88 -0.79
CA THR A 294 -8.45 -29.09 -1.24
C THR A 294 -9.15 -27.74 -1.42
N ILE A 295 -9.62 -27.47 -2.64
CA ILE A 295 -10.69 -26.52 -2.90
C ILE A 295 -11.96 -27.33 -3.14
N ASN A 296 -13.08 -26.93 -2.56
CA ASN A 296 -14.42 -27.44 -2.87
C ASN A 296 -15.40 -26.27 -2.81
N SER A 297 -15.75 -25.72 -3.97
CA SER A 297 -16.63 -24.55 -4.06
C SER A 297 -18.05 -24.84 -3.61
N GLY A 298 -18.57 -26.06 -3.82
CA GLY A 298 -19.91 -26.44 -3.36
C GLY A 298 -20.07 -26.59 -1.84
N ARG A 299 -18.95 -26.51 -1.08
CA ARG A 299 -18.93 -26.58 0.40
C ARG A 299 -18.17 -25.40 1.03
N ASP A 300 -17.82 -24.40 0.23
CA ASP A 300 -17.01 -23.23 0.65
C ASP A 300 -15.72 -23.61 1.39
N MET A 301 -15.06 -24.71 0.98
CA MET A 301 -13.82 -25.19 1.59
C MET A 301 -12.61 -24.78 0.74
N TYR A 302 -11.69 -24.01 1.31
CA TYR A 302 -10.50 -23.51 0.61
C TYR A 302 -9.23 -23.76 1.44
N TYR A 303 -8.66 -24.95 1.29
CA TYR A 303 -7.53 -25.43 2.08
C TYR A 303 -6.25 -25.48 1.25
N PHE A 304 -5.25 -24.77 1.73
CA PHE A 304 -3.92 -24.65 1.15
C PHE A 304 -2.88 -25.21 2.12
N LYS A 305 -1.73 -25.66 1.61
CA LYS A 305 -0.59 -26.02 2.45
C LYS A 305 0.31 -24.81 2.63
N ASN A 306 1.13 -24.54 1.62
CA ASN A 306 2.08 -23.45 1.65
C ASN A 306 1.74 -22.44 0.54
N ILE A 307 1.78 -21.17 0.90
CA ILE A 307 1.73 -20.04 -0.03
C ILE A 307 3.06 -19.28 0.14
N LEU A 308 3.86 -19.25 -0.91
CA LEU A 308 5.17 -18.59 -0.92
C LEU A 308 5.24 -17.55 -2.03
N LEU A 309 5.62 -16.32 -1.67
CA LEU A 309 5.93 -15.23 -2.58
C LEU A 309 7.39 -14.79 -2.35
N ASP A 310 8.27 -15.11 -3.28
CA ASP A 310 9.69 -14.78 -3.21
C ASP A 310 10.06 -13.60 -4.11
N ARG A 311 10.86 -12.70 -3.54
CA ARG A 311 11.37 -11.47 -4.16
C ARG A 311 10.27 -10.63 -4.83
N PRO A 312 9.13 -10.34 -4.16
CA PRO A 312 8.19 -9.38 -4.70
C PRO A 312 8.80 -7.99 -4.68
N PHE A 313 8.57 -7.24 -5.74
CA PHE A 313 9.02 -5.87 -5.90
C PHE A 313 7.83 -5.02 -6.33
N VAL A 314 7.67 -3.86 -5.70
CA VAL A 314 6.70 -2.84 -6.10
C VAL A 314 7.35 -1.47 -6.11
N ARG A 315 7.17 -0.74 -7.21
CA ARG A 315 7.45 0.70 -7.28
C ARG A 315 6.16 1.45 -7.03
N PHE A 316 6.11 2.20 -5.94
CA PHE A 316 4.98 3.04 -5.58
C PHE A 316 5.41 4.50 -5.60
N ALA A 317 4.71 5.33 -6.39
CA ALA A 317 5.00 6.74 -6.47
C ALA A 317 3.73 7.57 -6.26
N MET A 318 3.79 8.55 -5.38
CA MET A 318 2.71 9.52 -5.13
C MET A 318 2.99 10.83 -5.88
N TYR A 319 1.93 11.42 -6.40
CA TYR A 319 1.90 12.69 -7.09
C TYR A 319 0.69 13.51 -6.61
N ASP A 320 0.62 14.79 -6.99
CA ASP A 320 -0.44 15.70 -6.54
C ASP A 320 -1.84 15.26 -6.98
N ASP A 321 -1.95 14.50 -8.07
CA ASP A 321 -3.20 14.05 -8.70
C ASP A 321 -3.51 12.56 -8.48
N GLY A 322 -2.72 11.85 -7.66
CA GLY A 322 -2.91 10.42 -7.39
C GLY A 322 -1.58 9.65 -7.30
N TYR A 323 -1.62 8.34 -7.46
CA TYR A 323 -0.42 7.50 -7.48
C TYR A 323 -0.15 6.90 -8.86
N ASN A 324 1.06 6.36 -9.07
CA ASN A 324 1.46 5.76 -10.35
C ASN A 324 0.49 4.68 -10.85
N PHE A 325 -0.06 3.86 -9.95
CA PHE A 325 -1.07 2.86 -10.32
C PHE A 325 -2.41 3.46 -10.78
N ASP A 326 -2.83 4.64 -10.30
CA ASP A 326 -4.01 5.33 -10.85
C ASP A 326 -3.73 5.83 -12.28
N ARG A 327 -2.54 6.38 -12.48
CA ARG A 327 -2.12 6.99 -13.76
C ARG A 327 -1.96 5.99 -14.91
N ILE A 328 -1.78 4.70 -14.60
CA ILE A 328 -1.74 3.64 -15.61
C ILE A 328 -3.12 3.05 -15.89
N MET A 329 -4.15 3.33 -15.09
CA MET A 329 -5.50 2.80 -15.35
C MET A 329 -6.17 3.62 -16.46
N ILE A 330 -6.79 2.94 -17.42
CA ILE A 330 -7.58 3.56 -18.49
C ILE A 330 -9.00 3.74 -17.95
N THR A 331 -9.41 4.98 -17.70
CA THR A 331 -10.78 5.31 -17.27
C THR A 331 -11.72 5.47 -18.48
N ASP A 332 -13.01 5.19 -18.30
CA ASP A 332 -14.03 5.22 -19.38
C ASP A 332 -14.05 6.55 -20.19
N ALA A 333 -13.65 7.68 -19.59
CA ALA A 333 -13.55 8.98 -20.28
C ALA A 333 -12.46 9.03 -21.36
N THR A 334 -11.46 8.13 -21.31
CA THR A 334 -10.39 7.99 -22.31
C THR A 334 -10.72 6.93 -23.38
N SER A 335 -11.71 6.07 -23.13
CA SER A 335 -12.17 5.03 -24.05
C SER A 335 -12.88 5.60 -25.29
N ASP A 336 -13.64 6.69 -25.11
CA ASP A 336 -14.38 7.37 -26.21
C ASP A 336 -13.47 8.05 -27.25
N THR A 337 -12.18 8.27 -26.94
CA THR A 337 -11.26 9.02 -27.81
C THR A 337 -10.16 8.17 -28.45
N LEU A 338 -9.99 6.91 -28.05
CA LEU A 338 -8.92 6.05 -28.58
C LEU A 338 -9.38 5.05 -29.64
N ASN A 339 -10.67 4.73 -29.74
CA ASN A 339 -11.24 4.03 -30.89
C ASN A 339 -12.71 4.45 -31.03
N GLY A 340 -13.08 5.09 -32.14
CA GLY A 340 -14.45 5.50 -32.45
C GLY A 340 -15.39 4.34 -32.80
N ASP A 341 -15.33 3.24 -32.06
CA ASP A 341 -16.25 2.12 -32.11
C ASP A 341 -16.84 1.90 -30.72
N ALA A 342 -18.14 1.59 -30.68
CA ALA A 342 -18.94 1.34 -29.48
C ALA A 342 -18.22 0.47 -28.41
N PRO A 343 -18.59 0.58 -27.11
CA PRO A 343 -18.03 -0.27 -26.06
C PRO A 343 -18.09 -1.73 -26.52
N PRO A 344 -16.98 -2.49 -26.45
CA PRO A 344 -16.93 -3.83 -27.01
C PRO A 344 -18.04 -4.67 -26.39
N GLU A 345 -19.03 -5.04 -27.19
CA GLU A 345 -20.02 -6.05 -26.83
C GLU A 345 -19.25 -7.33 -26.45
N GLU A 346 -19.18 -7.56 -25.14
CA GLU A 346 -18.89 -8.77 -24.37
C GLU A 346 -18.22 -9.94 -25.12
N TYR A 347 -16.90 -9.86 -25.30
CA TYR A 347 -16.08 -11.03 -25.04
C TYR A 347 -15.72 -11.03 -23.55
N ALA A 348 -15.78 -12.19 -22.90
CA ALA A 348 -15.45 -12.34 -21.49
C ALA A 348 -13.96 -12.04 -21.25
N ASN A 349 -13.62 -10.78 -20.96
CA ASN A 349 -12.25 -10.40 -20.64
C ASN A 349 -11.84 -11.07 -19.32
N ILE A 350 -10.81 -11.92 -19.37
CA ILE A 350 -10.40 -12.73 -18.22
C ILE A 350 -9.97 -11.88 -17.01
N PHE A 351 -9.33 -10.72 -17.22
CA PHE A 351 -8.92 -9.85 -16.13
C PHE A 351 -10.12 -9.17 -15.48
N ARG A 352 -11.13 -8.77 -16.26
CA ARG A 352 -12.39 -8.24 -15.75
C ARG A 352 -13.15 -9.29 -14.95
N MET A 353 -13.30 -10.50 -15.49
CA MET A 353 -13.92 -11.61 -14.75
C MET A 353 -13.19 -11.89 -13.43
N MET A 354 -11.85 -11.95 -13.46
CA MET A 354 -11.05 -12.14 -12.25
C MET A 354 -11.26 -11.00 -11.25
N ALA A 355 -11.33 -9.74 -11.71
CA ALA A 355 -11.61 -8.60 -10.86
C ALA A 355 -13.01 -8.69 -10.24
N ASP A 356 -14.04 -9.06 -11.01
CA ASP A 356 -15.40 -9.26 -10.52
C ASP A 356 -15.48 -10.38 -9.48
N TYR A 357 -14.78 -11.50 -9.71
CA TYR A 357 -14.67 -12.58 -8.72
C TYR A 357 -13.92 -12.14 -7.46
N ILE A 358 -12.81 -11.42 -7.59
CA ILE A 358 -12.07 -10.88 -6.43
C ILE A 358 -12.98 -9.93 -5.65
N ALA A 359 -13.71 -9.03 -6.33
CA ALA A 359 -14.65 -8.12 -5.68
C ALA A 359 -15.76 -8.89 -4.93
N TYR A 360 -16.36 -9.89 -5.58
CA TYR A 360 -17.38 -10.76 -4.97
C TYR A 360 -16.85 -11.52 -3.75
N PHE A 361 -15.72 -12.21 -3.86
CA PHE A 361 -15.15 -12.97 -2.76
C PHE A 361 -14.59 -12.09 -1.63
N THR A 362 -14.14 -10.87 -1.94
CA THR A 362 -13.70 -9.91 -0.90
C THR A 362 -14.89 -9.32 -0.14
N SER A 363 -16.05 -9.12 -0.77
CA SER A 363 -17.28 -8.76 -0.06
C SER A 363 -17.85 -9.91 0.79
N GLU A 364 -17.63 -11.17 0.37
CA GLU A 364 -18.13 -12.39 1.04
C GLU A 364 -17.08 -13.07 1.95
N TYR A 365 -15.94 -12.41 2.22
CA TYR A 365 -14.83 -12.99 3.00
C TYR A 365 -15.25 -13.52 4.39
N LYS A 366 -16.33 -12.97 4.95
CA LYS A 366 -16.91 -13.38 6.25
C LYS A 366 -17.52 -14.78 6.26
N VAL A 367 -17.75 -15.41 5.10
CA VAL A 367 -18.55 -16.65 4.99
C VAL A 367 -17.71 -17.85 4.54
N SER A 368 -16.45 -17.67 4.15
CA SER A 368 -15.62 -18.73 3.56
C SER A 368 -14.79 -19.50 4.60
N ASN A 369 -14.83 -20.85 4.58
CA ASN A 369 -13.99 -21.70 5.41
C ASN A 369 -12.62 -21.91 4.75
N TYR A 370 -11.67 -21.03 5.06
CA TYR A 370 -10.30 -21.11 4.54
C TYR A 370 -9.29 -21.60 5.58
N LYS A 371 -8.27 -22.31 5.10
CA LYS A 371 -7.08 -22.72 5.87
C LYS A 371 -5.81 -22.66 5.02
N ALA A 372 -4.69 -22.30 5.62
CA ALA A 372 -3.35 -22.49 5.06
C ALA A 372 -2.35 -22.84 6.17
N ASN A 373 -1.48 -23.84 5.94
CA ASN A 373 -0.44 -24.16 6.94
C ASN A 373 0.53 -23.00 7.11
N SER A 374 0.92 -22.36 6.02
CA SER A 374 1.79 -21.17 6.07
C SER A 374 1.59 -20.23 4.89
N PHE A 375 1.73 -18.93 5.15
CA PHE A 375 1.97 -17.88 4.18
C PHE A 375 3.35 -17.28 4.46
N ARG A 376 4.21 -17.21 3.44
CA ARG A 376 5.53 -16.59 3.52
C ARG A 376 5.77 -15.65 2.35
N LEU A 377 6.10 -14.41 2.67
CA LEU A 377 6.72 -13.46 1.76
C LEU A 377 8.20 -13.36 2.14
N THR A 378 9.10 -13.54 1.18
CA THR A 378 10.55 -13.48 1.41
C THR A 378 11.24 -12.52 0.46
N ASN A 379 12.23 -11.78 0.99
CA ASN A 379 13.10 -10.88 0.21
C ASN A 379 12.32 -9.81 -0.57
N GLY A 380 11.24 -9.29 0.00
CA GLY A 380 10.43 -8.26 -0.66
C GLY A 380 11.11 -6.91 -0.68
N GLU A 381 10.81 -6.14 -1.72
CA GLU A 381 11.32 -4.78 -1.94
C GLU A 381 10.16 -3.83 -2.28
N ILE A 382 10.19 -2.64 -1.68
CA ILE A 382 9.28 -1.54 -2.02
C ILE A 382 10.11 -0.29 -2.24
N PHE A 383 10.03 0.27 -3.44
CA PHE A 383 10.52 1.61 -3.72
C PHE A 383 9.36 2.58 -3.63
N TYR A 384 9.35 3.34 -2.54
CA TYR A 384 8.39 4.41 -2.32
C TYR A 384 8.99 5.74 -2.76
N THR A 385 8.25 6.53 -3.52
CA THR A 385 8.64 7.90 -3.87
C THR A 385 7.44 8.82 -3.70
N ASP A 386 7.65 9.95 -3.04
CA ASP A 386 6.65 11.01 -2.89
C ASP A 386 7.14 12.27 -3.62
N TYR A 387 6.40 12.65 -4.65
CA TYR A 387 6.62 13.85 -5.46
C TYR A 387 5.71 15.02 -5.05
N THR A 388 4.89 14.90 -4.00
CA THR A 388 3.96 15.95 -3.54
C THR A 388 4.61 17.03 -2.66
N LEU A 389 5.89 16.84 -2.34
CA LEU A 389 6.69 17.73 -1.52
C LEU A 389 7.54 18.67 -2.39
N GLU A 390 8.13 19.71 -1.79
CA GLU A 390 9.08 20.58 -2.51
C GLU A 390 10.31 19.81 -3.01
N ASP A 391 10.83 18.90 -2.18
CA ASP A 391 11.92 17.99 -2.52
C ASP A 391 11.40 16.55 -2.60
N LYS A 392 11.88 15.78 -3.59
CA LYS A 392 11.51 14.37 -3.75
C LYS A 392 11.90 13.57 -2.50
N PHE A 393 10.93 12.93 -1.86
CA PHE A 393 11.18 11.90 -0.85
C PHE A 393 11.25 10.54 -1.52
N ALA A 394 12.40 9.86 -1.42
CA ALA A 394 12.57 8.51 -1.95
C ALA A 394 13.02 7.59 -0.82
N TYR A 395 12.33 6.45 -0.68
CA TYR A 395 12.51 5.55 0.43
C TYR A 395 12.44 4.10 -0.03
N HIS A 396 13.46 3.32 0.31
CA HIS A 396 13.57 1.92 -0.10
C HIS A 396 13.38 1.01 1.12
N LEU A 397 12.37 0.14 1.06
CA LEU A 397 12.23 -0.96 2.01
C LEU A 397 12.76 -2.21 1.34
N ASP A 398 13.68 -2.90 2.00
CA ASP A 398 14.29 -4.13 1.46
C ASP A 398 14.18 -5.29 2.45
N SER A 399 14.48 -6.49 1.95
CA SER A 399 14.50 -7.73 2.74
C SER A 399 13.20 -7.94 3.52
N MET A 400 12.08 -7.48 2.96
CA MET A 400 10.80 -7.59 3.60
C MET A 400 10.44 -9.07 3.75
N GLN A 401 10.04 -9.45 4.95
CA GLN A 401 9.57 -10.78 5.29
C GLN A 401 8.21 -10.65 5.96
N LEU A 402 7.24 -11.43 5.49
CA LEU A 402 5.94 -11.57 6.12
C LEU A 402 5.66 -13.04 6.34
N ILE A 403 5.38 -13.43 7.58
CA ILE A 403 5.19 -14.82 7.96
C ILE A 403 3.88 -14.94 8.73
N SER A 404 3.05 -15.89 8.32
CA SER A 404 1.88 -16.33 9.06
C SER A 404 1.79 -17.85 9.00
N GLU A 405 1.58 -18.47 10.17
CA GLU A 405 1.48 -19.92 10.32
C GLU A 405 0.07 -20.27 10.80
N ASN A 406 -0.42 -21.46 10.43
CA ASN A 406 -1.72 -21.98 10.83
C ASN A 406 -2.87 -20.97 10.58
N LEU A 407 -2.90 -20.41 9.37
CA LEU A 407 -4.00 -19.56 8.92
C LEU A 407 -5.27 -20.41 8.89
N ASN A 408 -6.27 -20.08 9.69
CA ASN A 408 -7.51 -20.83 9.76
C ASN A 408 -8.64 -19.89 10.18
N SER A 409 -9.64 -19.76 9.31
CA SER A 409 -10.86 -18.98 9.56
C SER A 409 -11.57 -19.35 10.86
N ALA A 410 -11.43 -20.59 11.35
CA ALA A 410 -12.03 -21.03 12.61
C ALA A 410 -11.23 -20.66 13.88
N ASN A 411 -10.06 -20.03 13.76
CA ASN A 411 -9.29 -19.57 14.92
C ASN A 411 -9.79 -18.19 15.38
N ASP A 412 -9.75 -17.90 16.68
CA ASP A 412 -10.14 -16.57 17.18
C ASP A 412 -9.28 -15.41 16.63
N ARG A 413 -8.01 -15.70 16.34
CA ARG A 413 -7.02 -14.73 15.84
C ARG A 413 -6.08 -15.38 14.83
N LEU A 414 -5.74 -14.62 13.79
CA LEU A 414 -4.64 -14.90 12.86
C LEU A 414 -3.45 -14.02 13.22
N MET A 415 -2.26 -14.62 13.34
CA MET A 415 -1.03 -13.90 13.64
C MET A 415 -0.20 -13.72 12.38
N VAL A 416 0.27 -12.50 12.15
CA VAL A 416 1.16 -12.13 11.06
C VAL A 416 2.37 -11.41 11.64
N SER A 417 3.57 -11.87 11.29
CA SER A 417 4.84 -11.23 11.67
C SER A 417 5.45 -10.54 10.45
N LEU A 418 5.98 -9.34 10.65
CA LEU A 418 6.63 -8.51 9.64
C LEU A 418 8.06 -8.17 10.07
N TYR A 419 8.99 -8.25 9.15
CA TYR A 419 10.33 -7.67 9.24
C TYR A 419 10.64 -6.92 7.94
N ALA A 420 11.30 -5.78 8.03
CA ALA A 420 11.85 -5.06 6.87
C ALA A 420 13.04 -4.20 7.28
N ARG A 421 14.01 -4.02 6.38
CA ARG A 421 15.02 -2.97 6.49
C ARG A 421 14.52 -1.73 5.77
N MET A 422 14.85 -0.59 6.32
CA MET A 422 14.35 0.73 5.92
C MET A 422 15.53 1.62 5.57
N ASN A 423 15.71 1.84 4.27
CA ASN A 423 16.73 2.70 3.67
C ASN A 423 18.15 2.35 4.17
N THR A 424 18.86 3.30 4.78
CA THR A 424 20.27 3.15 5.15
C THR A 424 20.51 2.29 6.39
N SER A 425 19.67 2.41 7.42
CA SER A 425 19.92 1.83 8.75
C SER A 425 18.68 1.46 9.55
N GLY A 426 17.49 1.91 9.14
CA GLY A 426 16.26 1.65 9.89
C GLY A 426 15.88 0.17 9.83
N VAL A 427 15.31 -0.35 10.92
CA VAL A 427 14.76 -1.71 10.96
C VAL A 427 13.34 -1.67 11.50
N MET A 428 12.40 -2.22 10.74
CA MET A 428 11.02 -2.41 11.14
C MET A 428 10.78 -3.87 11.55
N ASN A 429 10.16 -4.05 12.70
CA ASN A 429 9.61 -5.32 13.16
C ASN A 429 8.17 -5.10 13.59
N GLY A 430 7.29 -6.06 13.33
CA GLY A 430 5.93 -5.97 13.83
C GLY A 430 5.20 -7.30 13.86
N THR A 431 4.13 -7.32 14.65
CA THR A 431 3.18 -8.41 14.73
C THR A 431 1.78 -7.83 14.64
N MET A 432 0.91 -8.49 13.88
CA MET A 432 -0.50 -8.19 13.79
C MET A 432 -1.30 -9.43 14.16
N GLN A 433 -2.25 -9.28 15.07
CA GLN A 433 -3.27 -10.27 15.37
C GLN A 433 -4.62 -9.72 14.89
N VAL A 434 -5.26 -10.43 13.97
CA VAL A 434 -6.53 -9.99 13.36
C VAL A 434 -7.58 -11.08 13.51
N ASN A 435 -8.81 -10.69 13.77
CA ASN A 435 -9.94 -11.61 13.71
C ASN A 435 -10.16 -12.05 12.23
N PRO A 436 -10.19 -13.35 11.91
CA PRO A 436 -10.48 -13.79 10.54
C PRO A 436 -11.85 -13.32 10.01
N ASP A 437 -12.82 -13.01 10.87
CA ASP A 437 -14.15 -12.52 10.47
C ASP A 437 -14.15 -11.02 10.07
N GLY A 438 -13.00 -10.34 10.21
CA GLY A 438 -12.79 -8.99 9.68
C GLY A 438 -11.94 -8.08 10.55
N PHE A 439 -11.89 -6.81 10.16
CA PHE A 439 -11.01 -5.80 10.75
C PHE A 439 -11.58 -5.11 12.00
N SER A 440 -12.73 -5.57 12.53
CA SER A 440 -13.36 -4.98 13.72
C SER A 440 -12.52 -5.15 14.97
N ASP A 441 -11.73 -6.22 15.03
CA ASP A 441 -10.89 -6.56 16.16
C ASP A 441 -9.47 -6.86 15.72
N MET A 442 -8.53 -6.00 16.08
CA MET A 442 -7.12 -6.15 15.74
C MET A 442 -6.21 -5.73 16.89
N GLU A 443 -5.04 -6.36 16.97
CA GLU A 443 -3.92 -5.89 17.76
C GLU A 443 -2.70 -5.78 16.85
N ILE A 444 -2.10 -4.61 16.79
CA ILE A 444 -0.96 -4.32 15.94
C ILE A 444 0.14 -3.78 16.86
N ALA A 445 1.27 -4.47 16.90
CA ALA A 445 2.45 -4.03 17.62
C ALA A 445 3.60 -3.92 16.63
N TYR A 446 4.23 -2.76 16.51
CA TYR A 446 5.41 -2.61 15.65
C TYR A 446 6.42 -1.63 16.22
N SER A 447 7.67 -1.83 15.85
CA SER A 447 8.77 -0.95 16.18
C SER A 447 9.61 -0.65 14.95
N ILE A 448 9.96 0.61 14.77
CA ILE A 448 10.99 1.09 13.86
C ILE A 448 12.16 1.53 14.74
N LYS A 449 13.35 1.00 14.49
CA LYS A 449 14.56 1.33 15.26
C LYS A 449 15.64 1.87 14.33
N GLU A 450 16.49 2.74 14.89
CA GLU A 450 17.71 3.24 14.24
C GLU A 450 17.45 3.95 12.90
N LEU A 451 16.28 4.57 12.72
CA LEU A 451 15.98 5.37 11.54
C LEU A 451 16.79 6.67 11.58
N LEU A 452 17.55 7.00 10.54
CA LEU A 452 18.20 8.32 10.47
C LEU A 452 17.15 9.43 10.32
N LEU A 453 17.20 10.42 11.21
CA LEU A 453 16.24 11.52 11.19
C LEU A 453 16.40 12.42 9.94
N SER A 454 17.58 12.42 9.33
CA SER A 454 17.83 13.10 8.05
C SER A 454 17.06 12.49 6.88
N ASP A 455 16.70 11.20 6.95
CA ASP A 455 15.98 10.52 5.87
C ASP A 455 14.59 11.13 5.65
N ILE A 456 13.99 11.71 6.69
CA ILE A 456 12.66 12.34 6.63
C ILE A 456 12.73 13.86 6.38
N ASN A 457 13.90 14.41 6.05
CA ASN A 457 14.08 15.85 5.83
C ASN A 457 13.15 16.45 4.77
N PRO A 458 12.81 15.79 3.65
CA PRO A 458 11.81 16.33 2.73
C PRO A 458 10.49 16.70 3.42
N TYR A 459 10.03 15.87 4.36
CA TYR A 459 8.83 16.17 5.15
C TYR A 459 9.09 17.24 6.23
N SER A 460 10.24 17.23 6.90
CA SER A 460 10.51 18.22 7.95
C SER A 460 10.70 19.63 7.38
N VAL A 461 11.33 19.74 6.21
CA VAL A 461 11.43 20.99 5.44
C VAL A 461 10.04 21.45 5.00
N TYR A 462 9.24 20.55 4.40
CA TYR A 462 7.90 20.87 3.93
C TYR A 462 6.96 21.38 5.04
N TYR A 463 6.89 20.65 6.17
CA TYR A 463 5.92 20.98 7.22
C TYR A 463 6.39 22.05 8.21
N VAL A 464 7.69 22.13 8.50
CA VAL A 464 8.22 22.98 9.58
C VAL A 464 9.49 23.75 9.21
N ALA A 465 9.85 23.80 7.92
CA ALA A 465 10.96 24.58 7.37
C ALA A 465 12.31 24.35 8.05
N SER A 466 12.53 23.21 8.71
CA SER A 466 13.74 22.94 9.48
C SER A 466 14.24 21.52 9.19
N PRO A 467 15.42 21.35 8.57
CA PRO A 467 16.01 20.03 8.38
C PRO A 467 16.63 19.53 9.69
N PHE A 468 16.74 18.22 9.83
CA PHE A 468 17.55 17.58 10.85
C PHE A 468 18.93 17.23 10.27
N ILE A 469 19.98 17.69 10.96
CA ILE A 469 21.38 17.45 10.59
C ILE A 469 21.90 16.15 11.21
N GLN A 470 21.41 15.82 12.40
CA GLN A 470 21.76 14.61 13.14
C GLN A 470 20.55 14.12 13.94
N GLY A 471 20.48 12.81 14.14
CA GLY A 471 19.57 12.18 15.07
C GLY A 471 19.19 10.78 14.62
N GLN A 472 18.91 9.91 15.58
CA GLN A 472 18.34 8.59 15.34
C GLN A 472 16.93 8.52 15.93
N LEU A 473 15.97 8.15 15.10
CA LEU A 473 14.58 7.98 15.46
C LEU A 473 14.29 6.51 15.73
N SER A 474 13.64 6.25 16.85
CA SER A 474 12.95 4.99 17.12
C SER A 474 11.48 5.29 17.39
N PHE A 475 10.60 4.48 16.83
CA PHE A 475 9.16 4.62 17.00
C PHE A 475 8.58 3.26 17.38
N GLU A 476 7.84 3.21 18.48
CA GLU A 476 7.15 2.02 18.94
C GLU A 476 5.65 2.31 18.98
N SER A 477 4.83 1.38 18.50
CA SER A 477 3.38 1.53 18.48
C SER A 477 2.72 0.23 18.89
N ASN A 478 1.79 0.34 19.84
CA ASN A 478 0.84 -0.69 20.21
C ASN A 478 -0.56 -0.17 19.95
N THR A 479 -1.23 -0.72 18.94
CA THR A 479 -2.57 -0.36 18.53
C THR A 479 -3.53 -1.50 18.83
N THR A 480 -4.61 -1.20 19.53
CA THR A 480 -5.75 -2.09 19.73
C THR A 480 -6.96 -1.49 19.02
N ILE A 481 -7.60 -2.29 18.18
CA ILE A 481 -8.88 -1.96 17.57
C ILE A 481 -9.91 -2.93 18.14
N ARG A 482 -11.02 -2.39 18.64
CA ARG A 482 -12.17 -3.13 19.18
C ARG A 482 -13.45 -2.48 18.68
N ASP A 483 -14.34 -3.24 18.07
CA ASP A 483 -15.56 -2.71 17.44
C ASP A 483 -15.29 -1.49 16.54
N LEU A 484 -14.18 -1.53 15.77
CA LEU A 484 -13.70 -0.44 14.91
C LEU A 484 -13.28 0.85 15.66
N LEU A 485 -13.26 0.85 16.99
CA LEU A 485 -12.64 1.91 17.79
C LEU A 485 -11.15 1.63 17.95
N LEU A 486 -10.33 2.54 17.44
CA LEU A 486 -8.88 2.49 17.49
C LEU A 486 -8.38 3.20 18.76
N LYS A 487 -7.52 2.50 19.50
CA LYS A 487 -6.67 3.07 20.54
C LYS A 487 -5.22 2.69 20.26
N SER A 488 -4.35 3.69 20.14
CA SER A 488 -2.95 3.52 19.78
C SER A 488 -2.05 4.25 20.76
N GLU A 489 -1.17 3.49 21.41
CA GLU A 489 -0.12 4.00 22.27
C GLU A 489 1.18 4.05 21.48
N ASN A 490 1.66 5.26 21.20
CA ASN A 490 2.84 5.48 20.39
C ASN A 490 3.94 6.13 21.21
N ILE A 491 5.16 5.64 21.08
CA ILE A 491 6.34 6.17 21.74
C ILE A 491 7.35 6.56 20.68
N LEU A 492 7.64 7.85 20.60
CA LEU A 492 8.68 8.40 19.74
C LEU A 492 9.92 8.67 20.60
N ARG A 493 11.06 8.08 20.21
CA ARG A 493 12.37 8.36 20.79
C ARG A 493 13.27 8.95 19.73
N ILE A 494 13.95 10.03 20.06
CA ILE A 494 14.96 10.64 19.20
C ILE A 494 16.24 10.82 20.00
N ASP A 495 17.30 10.14 19.60
CA ASP A 495 18.61 10.23 20.24
C ASP A 495 19.51 11.20 19.46
N GLN A 496 20.29 12.02 20.19
CA GLN A 496 21.30 12.92 19.63
C GLN A 496 20.81 13.87 18.52
N VAL A 497 19.61 14.45 18.70
CA VAL A 497 19.01 15.33 17.67
C VAL A 497 19.73 16.68 17.53
N LYS A 498 20.05 17.04 16.29
CA LYS A 498 20.52 18.38 15.90
C LYS A 498 19.66 18.92 14.77
N VAL A 499 19.05 20.07 15.01
CA VAL A 499 18.18 20.77 14.05
C VAL A 499 19.02 21.81 13.30
N GLY A 500 18.90 21.82 11.97
CA GLY A 500 19.56 22.79 11.09
C GLY A 500 18.84 24.13 11.04
N GLU A 501 19.39 25.08 10.27
CA GLU A 501 18.77 26.39 10.10
C GLU A 501 17.40 26.32 9.41
N LYS A 502 16.55 27.28 9.75
CA LYS A 502 15.25 27.42 9.09
C LYS A 502 15.49 27.79 7.62
N VAL A 503 14.91 27.03 6.70
CA VAL A 503 14.97 27.27 5.27
C VAL A 503 13.76 28.09 4.80
N LYS A 504 13.89 28.77 3.65
CA LYS A 504 12.77 29.51 3.06
C LYS A 504 11.78 28.51 2.46
N ASN A 505 10.58 28.43 3.03
CA ASN A 505 9.49 27.62 2.54
C ASN A 505 8.16 28.34 2.88
N SER A 506 7.28 28.49 1.89
CA SER A 506 6.00 29.21 2.03
C SER A 506 4.83 28.33 2.49
N THR A 507 4.98 27.00 2.43
CA THR A 507 4.00 26.00 2.84
C THR A 507 4.15 25.57 4.31
N ALA A 508 5.33 25.77 4.87
CA ALA A 508 5.68 25.35 6.22
C ALA A 508 4.97 26.17 7.32
N MET A 509 4.70 25.49 8.44
CA MET A 509 4.16 26.13 9.63
C MET A 509 5.22 27.01 10.32
N ASP A 510 4.81 28.18 10.81
CA ASP A 510 5.68 29.07 11.56
C ASP A 510 5.83 28.61 13.02
N ILE A 511 6.70 27.62 13.22
CA ILE A 511 6.98 27.00 14.53
C ILE A 511 8.49 27.11 14.80
N PRO A 512 8.92 27.55 15.99
CA PRO A 512 10.34 27.63 16.34
C PRO A 512 10.86 26.24 16.74
N VAL A 513 11.05 25.36 15.75
CA VAL A 513 11.40 23.94 15.94
C VAL A 513 12.66 23.77 16.77
N LYS A 514 13.72 24.55 16.50
CA LYS A 514 14.97 24.51 17.29
C LYS A 514 14.72 24.73 18.78
N LEU A 515 13.90 25.72 19.12
CA LEU A 515 13.54 26.02 20.50
C LEU A 515 12.76 24.87 21.11
N ALA A 516 11.71 24.40 20.44
CA ALA A 516 10.90 23.28 20.91
C ALA A 516 11.74 22.02 21.14
N VAL A 517 12.59 21.64 20.18
CA VAL A 517 13.49 20.49 20.29
C VAL A 517 14.47 20.65 21.46
N SER A 518 15.09 21.82 21.62
CA SER A 518 16.01 22.07 22.75
C SER A 518 15.34 21.90 24.12
N LEU A 519 14.06 22.26 24.23
CA LEU A 519 13.29 22.18 25.47
C LEU A 519 12.78 20.76 25.73
N LEU A 520 12.43 20.03 24.67
CA LEU A 520 11.96 18.64 24.74
C LEU A 520 13.08 17.64 25.03
N LYS A 521 14.34 17.98 24.73
CA LYS A 521 15.49 17.15 25.12
C LYS A 521 15.52 16.94 26.64
N ASP A 522 15.89 15.76 27.09
CA ASP A 522 16.25 15.48 28.46
C ASP A 522 17.70 15.93 28.76
N LEU A 523 18.20 15.62 29.96
CA LEU A 523 19.57 15.94 30.39
C LEU A 523 20.65 15.16 29.64
N HIS A 524 20.29 14.10 28.92
CA HIS A 524 21.18 13.30 28.09
C HIS A 524 21.11 13.70 26.60
N GLY A 525 20.30 14.72 26.27
CA GLY A 525 20.13 15.21 24.89
C GLY A 525 19.17 14.37 24.05
N ASN A 526 18.38 13.49 24.67
CA ASN A 526 17.42 12.61 24.00
C ASN A 526 15.99 13.13 24.17
N ILE A 527 15.10 12.76 23.25
CA ILE A 527 13.69 13.10 23.32
C ILE A 527 12.90 11.80 23.44
N ARG A 528 11.95 11.75 24.38
CA ARG A 528 10.97 10.66 24.49
C ARG A 528 9.57 11.24 24.62
N LEU A 529 8.73 11.00 23.63
CA LEU A 529 7.35 11.48 23.59
C LEU A 529 6.38 10.30 23.62
N SER A 530 5.37 10.40 24.49
CA SER A 530 4.20 9.53 24.46
C SER A 530 3.09 10.23 23.67
N ILE A 531 2.59 9.58 22.63
CA ILE A 531 1.67 10.16 21.64
C ILE A 531 0.44 9.25 21.55
N PRO A 532 -0.50 9.34 22.52
CA PRO A 532 -1.73 8.58 22.44
C PRO A 532 -2.58 9.08 21.28
N VAL A 533 -3.11 8.15 20.48
CA VAL A 533 -4.01 8.42 19.37
C VAL A 533 -5.22 7.52 19.50
N GLU A 534 -6.40 8.11 19.47
CA GLU A 534 -7.68 7.39 19.49
C GLU A 534 -8.52 7.82 18.28
N GLY A 535 -9.48 7.00 17.88
CA GLY A 535 -10.40 7.34 16.80
C GLY A 535 -11.41 6.26 16.46
N ASP A 536 -12.44 6.65 15.72
CA ASP A 536 -13.45 5.74 15.18
C ASP A 536 -13.14 5.46 13.71
N LEU A 537 -12.93 4.19 13.35
CA LEU A 537 -12.65 3.79 11.97
C LEU A 537 -13.90 3.76 11.10
N ASN A 538 -15.10 3.89 11.67
CA ASN A 538 -16.34 4.10 10.91
C ASN A 538 -16.48 5.55 10.40
N ASP A 539 -15.75 6.51 10.97
CA ASP A 539 -15.75 7.88 10.48
C ASP A 539 -14.94 7.97 9.18
N PRO A 540 -15.57 8.23 8.02
CA PRO A 540 -14.88 8.28 6.74
C PRO A 540 -13.84 9.41 6.66
N THR A 541 -13.96 10.42 7.52
CA THR A 541 -13.04 11.57 7.61
C THR A 541 -11.83 11.30 8.50
N TYR A 542 -11.90 10.29 9.37
CA TYR A 542 -10.80 9.93 10.26
C TYR A 542 -9.59 9.41 9.48
N ARG A 543 -8.40 9.88 9.89
CA ARG A 543 -7.10 9.49 9.32
C ARG A 543 -6.07 9.43 10.45
N TRP A 544 -5.62 8.23 10.81
CA TRP A 544 -4.65 8.01 11.90
C TRP A 544 -3.41 8.91 11.79
N GLY A 545 -2.81 9.02 10.59
CA GLY A 545 -1.61 9.84 10.37
C GLY A 545 -1.83 11.33 10.64
N LYS A 546 -3.01 11.87 10.31
CA LYS A 546 -3.36 13.27 10.62
C LYS A 546 -3.52 13.49 12.12
N ALA A 547 -4.14 12.53 12.82
CA ALA A 547 -4.29 12.59 14.28
C ALA A 547 -2.92 12.55 14.99
N LEU A 548 -2.04 11.63 14.60
CA LEU A 548 -0.66 11.54 15.12
C LEU A 548 0.09 12.86 14.89
N LEU A 549 0.06 13.40 13.67
CA LEU A 549 0.72 14.66 13.32
C LEU A 549 0.18 15.84 14.15
N GLN A 550 -1.12 15.90 14.41
CA GLN A 550 -1.74 16.94 15.22
C GLN A 550 -1.28 16.89 16.67
N VAL A 551 -1.15 15.70 17.27
CA VAL A 551 -0.64 15.56 18.64
C VAL A 551 0.84 15.98 18.71
N LEU A 552 1.66 15.54 17.76
CA LEU A 552 3.06 15.96 17.64
C LEU A 552 3.18 17.48 17.50
N LYS A 553 2.41 18.09 16.59
CA LYS A 553 2.34 19.55 16.42
C LYS A 553 2.00 20.25 17.74
N ASN A 554 1.00 19.77 18.46
CA ASN A 554 0.59 20.35 19.73
C ASN A 554 1.71 20.27 20.80
N ILE A 555 2.47 19.18 20.85
CA ILE A 555 3.62 19.03 21.76
C ILE A 555 4.70 20.06 21.42
N VAL A 556 5.08 20.16 20.14
CA VAL A 556 6.13 21.08 19.67
C VAL A 556 5.71 22.54 19.90
N VAL A 557 4.46 22.91 19.55
CA VAL A 557 3.94 24.26 19.78
C VAL A 557 3.88 24.59 21.28
N LYS A 558 3.41 23.68 22.12
CA LYS A 558 3.38 23.89 23.58
C LYS A 558 4.79 24.06 24.16
N ALA A 559 5.78 23.31 23.67
CA ALA A 559 7.16 23.48 24.10
C ALA A 559 7.68 24.88 23.78
N ALA A 560 7.37 25.41 22.60
CA ALA A 560 7.76 26.76 22.18
C ALA A 560 7.05 27.88 22.94
N VAL A 561 5.74 27.76 23.16
CA VAL A 561 4.91 28.85 23.72
C VAL A 561 4.94 28.85 25.26
N ALA A 562 5.20 27.71 25.90
CA ALA A 562 5.23 27.57 27.35
C ALA A 562 6.53 26.90 27.86
N PRO A 563 7.71 27.45 27.53
CA PRO A 563 9.02 26.85 27.86
C PRO A 563 9.23 26.64 29.36
N TYR A 564 8.74 27.57 30.18
CA TYR A 564 8.84 27.54 31.64
C TYR A 564 8.20 26.29 32.27
N LYS A 565 7.14 25.72 31.66
CA LYS A 565 6.50 24.50 32.19
C LYS A 565 7.40 23.28 32.08
N LEU A 566 8.09 23.16 30.95
CA LEU A 566 9.04 22.07 30.71
C LEU A 566 10.27 22.22 31.62
N LEU A 567 10.77 23.44 31.79
CA LEU A 567 11.91 23.70 32.67
C LEU A 567 11.57 23.45 34.14
N ALA A 568 10.41 23.90 34.62
CA ALA A 568 9.92 23.61 35.97
C ALA A 568 9.75 22.10 36.21
N GLY A 569 9.18 21.37 35.24
CA GLY A 569 9.03 19.92 35.33
C GLY A 569 10.37 19.16 35.36
N MET A 570 11.39 19.66 34.67
CA MET A 570 12.68 18.98 34.52
C MET A 570 13.68 19.33 35.64
N PHE A 571 13.70 20.59 36.09
CA PHE A 571 14.65 21.10 37.07
C PHE A 571 14.01 21.36 38.45
N GLY A 572 12.70 21.14 38.59
CA GLY A 572 11.94 21.33 39.82
C GLY A 572 11.53 22.78 40.09
N GLY A 573 10.57 22.98 40.99
CA GLY A 573 10.06 24.32 41.35
C GLY A 573 8.80 24.71 40.58
N ASP A 574 8.25 25.88 40.93
CA ASP A 574 7.01 26.39 40.33
C ASP A 574 7.26 27.07 38.98
N GLU A 575 6.28 27.03 38.08
CA GLU A 575 6.35 27.68 36.76
C GLU A 575 6.80 29.15 36.85
N ASP A 576 6.37 29.87 37.88
CA ASP A 576 6.66 31.30 38.06
C ASP A 576 8.13 31.57 38.36
N GLN A 577 8.89 30.58 38.84
CA GLN A 577 10.35 30.70 39.00
C GLN A 577 11.08 30.75 37.66
N TYR A 578 10.45 30.24 36.60
CA TYR A 578 10.98 30.20 35.24
C TYR A 578 10.31 31.22 34.31
N LYS A 579 9.25 31.90 34.76
CA LYS A 579 8.59 32.98 34.00
C LYS A 579 9.19 34.34 34.30
N GLU A 580 9.54 34.59 35.56
CA GLU A 580 9.88 35.93 36.01
C GLU A 580 10.74 35.98 37.28
N ILE A 581 11.50 37.06 37.43
CA ILE A 581 12.25 37.38 38.64
C ILE A 581 11.65 38.66 39.24
N ARG A 582 11.03 38.56 40.42
CA ARG A 582 10.45 39.70 41.13
C ARG A 582 11.43 40.26 42.16
N MET A 583 11.53 41.58 42.23
CA MET A 583 12.31 42.31 43.23
C MET A 583 11.42 43.32 43.95
N LYS A 584 11.84 43.80 45.12
CA LYS A 584 11.14 44.87 45.83
C LYS A 584 11.53 46.24 45.27
N PHE A 585 10.63 47.22 45.41
CA PHE A 585 11.00 48.62 45.18
C PHE A 585 12.23 49.01 45.99
N ILE A 586 13.03 49.92 45.44
CA ILE A 586 14.29 50.43 46.02
C ILE A 586 15.36 49.36 46.39
N GLN A 587 15.15 48.08 46.07
CA GLN A 587 16.13 47.00 46.27
C GLN A 587 17.21 47.02 45.16
N PRO A 588 18.50 47.29 45.47
CA PRO A 588 19.55 47.34 44.46
C PRO A 588 20.27 45.99 44.25
N LYS A 589 20.16 45.05 45.20
CA LYS A 589 20.90 43.78 45.23
C LYS A 589 19.96 42.59 45.31
N LEU A 590 20.42 41.42 44.86
CA LEU A 590 19.70 40.15 44.99
C LEU A 590 19.62 39.72 46.45
N LEU A 591 18.43 39.31 46.91
CA LEU A 591 18.23 38.65 48.20
C LEU A 591 18.31 37.13 48.02
N PRO A 592 18.45 36.36 49.11
CA PRO A 592 18.55 34.90 49.04
C PRO A 592 17.41 34.22 48.26
N VAL A 593 16.20 34.77 48.30
CA VAL A 593 15.03 34.21 47.58
C VAL A 593 15.19 34.35 46.06
N GLU A 594 15.62 35.52 45.57
CA GLU A 594 15.88 35.71 44.13
C GLU A 594 17.11 34.93 43.68
N ALA A 595 18.12 34.84 44.54
CA ALA A 595 19.31 34.02 44.32
C ALA A 595 18.92 32.56 44.04
N THR A 596 18.08 31.92 44.87
CA THR A 596 17.62 30.54 44.64
C THR A 596 16.88 30.37 43.31
N LYS A 597 16.02 31.31 42.92
CA LYS A 597 15.36 31.25 41.59
C LYS A 597 16.37 31.29 40.45
N LEU A 598 17.36 32.17 40.56
CA LEU A 598 18.42 32.28 39.57
C LEU A 598 19.34 31.04 39.55
N ASP A 599 19.55 30.34 40.67
CA ASP A 599 20.25 29.04 40.70
C ASP A 599 19.56 28.01 39.80
N ASN A 600 18.23 27.92 39.89
CA ASN A 600 17.42 27.01 39.06
C ASN A 600 17.56 27.31 37.56
N LEU A 601 17.57 28.59 37.19
CA LEU A 601 17.80 29.04 35.81
C LEU A 601 19.23 28.77 35.35
N VAL A 602 20.23 28.99 36.21
CA VAL A 602 21.63 28.65 35.93
C VAL A 602 21.78 27.15 35.66
N ASN A 603 21.15 26.29 36.47
CA ASN A 603 21.18 24.85 36.26
C ASN A 603 20.54 24.46 34.93
N ALA A 604 19.38 25.04 34.62
CA ALA A 604 18.71 24.82 33.34
C ALA A 604 19.59 25.20 32.13
N LEU A 605 20.22 26.38 32.18
CA LEU A 605 21.10 26.87 31.11
C LEU A 605 22.41 26.07 31.01
N LYS A 606 22.95 25.55 32.11
CA LYS A 606 24.13 24.67 32.08
C LYS A 606 23.81 23.33 31.41
N SER A 607 22.66 22.75 31.74
CA SER A 607 22.24 21.46 31.17
C SER A 607 21.76 21.55 29.72
N LYS A 608 21.32 22.73 29.27
CA LYS A 608 20.85 22.98 27.90
C LYS A 608 21.71 24.04 27.21
N PRO A 609 22.86 23.69 26.62
CA PRO A 609 23.84 24.65 26.10
C PRO A 609 23.32 25.53 24.96
N GLU A 610 22.37 25.03 24.16
CA GLU A 610 21.74 25.77 23.06
C GLU A 610 20.70 26.82 23.52
N LEU A 611 20.23 26.75 24.76
CA LEU A 611 19.18 27.63 25.28
C LEU A 611 19.75 29.00 25.69
N ALA A 612 19.08 30.09 25.35
CA ALA A 612 19.40 31.44 25.79
C ALA A 612 18.18 32.05 26.49
N ILE A 613 18.42 33.07 27.32
CA ILE A 613 17.35 33.82 27.98
C ILE A 613 17.40 35.30 27.61
N GLY A 614 16.23 35.86 27.32
CA GLY A 614 15.99 37.29 27.30
C GLY A 614 15.31 37.73 28.59
N LEU A 615 15.64 38.93 29.06
CA LEU A 615 15.03 39.55 30.23
C LEU A 615 14.45 40.90 29.84
N VAL A 616 13.17 41.09 30.13
CA VAL A 616 12.49 42.39 29.98
C VAL A 616 12.14 42.90 31.36
N GLN A 617 12.78 43.99 31.77
CA GLN A 617 12.44 44.66 33.01
C GLN A 617 11.12 45.43 32.86
N GLN A 618 10.21 45.22 33.79
CA GLN A 618 8.97 45.96 33.93
C GLN A 618 8.88 46.55 35.34
N SER A 619 8.52 47.83 35.44
CA SER A 619 8.34 48.52 36.71
C SER A 619 7.31 49.63 36.55
N ASP A 620 6.65 50.00 37.65
CA ASP A 620 5.95 51.27 37.78
C ASP A 620 6.98 52.27 38.31
N SER A 621 7.69 52.93 37.39
CA SER A 621 8.77 53.84 37.77
C SER A 621 8.24 55.06 38.53
N GLN A 622 6.95 55.43 38.35
CA GLN A 622 6.33 56.51 39.11
C GLN A 622 6.09 56.09 40.56
N HIS A 623 5.60 54.89 40.79
CA HIS A 623 5.44 54.37 42.15
C HIS A 623 6.79 54.11 42.82
N GLU A 624 7.79 53.60 42.09
CA GLU A 624 9.16 53.43 42.60
C GLU A 624 9.77 54.77 43.05
N LEU A 625 9.50 55.85 42.30
CA LEU A 625 9.90 57.20 42.64
C LEU A 625 9.23 57.68 43.95
N GLU A 626 7.94 57.42 44.13
CA GLU A 626 7.22 57.71 45.38
C GLU A 626 7.78 56.94 46.57
N VAL A 627 8.09 55.65 46.39
CA VAL A 627 8.70 54.81 47.43
C VAL A 627 10.09 55.33 47.81
N LEU A 628 10.91 55.71 46.82
CA LEU A 628 12.23 56.30 47.05
C LEU A 628 12.14 57.64 47.79
N ALA A 629 11.21 58.52 47.40
CA ALA A 629 10.99 59.80 48.06
C ALA A 629 10.52 59.64 49.50
N LEU A 630 9.60 58.70 49.77
CA LEU A 630 9.17 58.36 51.13
C LEU A 630 10.32 57.84 51.98
N TYR A 631 11.15 56.96 51.41
CA TYR A 631 12.30 56.39 52.08
C TYR A 631 13.29 57.49 52.53
N LYS A 632 13.65 58.40 51.62
CA LYS A 632 14.52 59.55 51.91
C LYS A 632 13.90 60.51 52.93
N ALA A 633 12.61 60.82 52.80
CA ALA A 633 11.88 61.64 53.76
C ALA A 633 11.95 61.09 55.19
N LYS A 634 11.72 59.78 55.34
CA LYS A 634 11.77 59.11 56.65
C LYS A 634 13.20 59.08 57.20
N GLN A 635 14.19 58.86 56.34
CA GLN A 635 15.59 58.94 56.71
C GLN A 635 15.96 60.32 57.28
N ASP A 636 15.57 61.39 56.59
CA ASP A 636 15.82 62.78 57.02
C ASP A 636 15.03 63.16 58.28
N PHE A 637 13.78 62.70 58.39
CA PHE A 637 12.95 62.89 59.58
C PHE A 637 13.58 62.29 60.84
N LEU A 638 14.18 61.10 60.69
CA LEU A 638 14.90 60.43 61.78
C LEU A 638 16.30 61.01 62.03
N GLY A 639 16.73 62.01 61.24
CA GLY A 639 18.03 62.65 61.37
C GLY A 639 19.21 61.77 60.96
N ILE A 640 18.99 60.76 60.11
CA ILE A 640 19.99 59.77 59.72
C ILE A 640 20.83 60.32 58.57
N LYS A 641 21.86 61.09 58.92
CA LYS A 641 22.85 61.67 57.99
C LYS A 641 23.85 60.58 57.58
N SER A 642 23.60 59.93 56.44
CA SER A 642 24.44 58.85 55.89
C SER A 642 25.95 59.16 55.97
N ILE A 643 26.72 58.27 56.59
CA ILE A 643 28.18 58.18 56.42
C ILE A 643 28.47 56.71 56.07
N ASP A 644 28.47 56.44 54.77
CA ASP A 644 28.96 55.23 54.08
C ASP A 644 28.34 53.84 54.34
N SER A 645 27.44 53.64 55.30
CA SER A 645 26.48 52.50 55.28
C SER A 645 25.38 52.66 56.33
N LEU A 646 24.11 52.46 55.95
CA LEU A 646 23.00 52.41 56.91
C LEU A 646 23.09 51.09 57.71
N SER A 647 23.03 51.16 59.04
CA SER A 647 22.97 49.95 59.87
C SER A 647 21.62 49.24 59.72
N LEU A 648 21.55 47.94 60.03
CA LEU A 648 20.28 47.19 60.06
C LEU A 648 19.25 47.83 61.01
N VAL A 649 19.74 48.48 62.08
CA VAL A 649 18.91 49.22 63.04
C VAL A 649 18.33 50.47 62.39
N ASP A 650 19.13 51.23 61.63
CA ASP A 650 18.65 52.42 60.92
C ASP A 650 17.63 52.08 59.83
N LEU A 651 17.85 50.99 59.09
CA LEU A 651 16.89 50.47 58.10
C LEU A 651 15.57 50.06 58.76
N SER A 652 15.64 49.37 59.90
CA SER A 652 14.44 49.00 60.68
C SER A 652 13.69 50.22 61.19
N ARG A 653 14.41 51.25 61.65
CA ARG A 653 13.82 52.52 62.11
C ARG A 653 13.11 53.24 60.97
N ILE A 654 13.76 53.40 59.82
CA ILE A 654 13.17 54.03 58.62
C ILE A 654 11.89 53.28 58.20
N ASN A 655 11.95 51.95 58.13
CA ASN A 655 10.80 51.13 57.72
C ASN A 655 9.65 51.13 58.75
N SER A 656 9.95 51.34 60.04
CA SER A 656 8.93 51.41 61.11
C SER A 656 8.11 52.70 61.10
N VAL A 657 8.61 53.77 60.46
CA VAL A 657 7.85 55.02 60.35
C VAL A 657 6.69 54.81 59.39
N SER A 658 5.47 54.82 59.94
CA SER A 658 4.24 54.73 59.15
C SER A 658 4.06 55.97 58.27
N ASN A 659 3.53 55.80 57.06
CA ASN A 659 3.12 56.93 56.22
C ASN A 659 1.98 57.76 56.86
N ARG A 660 1.32 57.21 57.87
CA ARG A 660 0.26 57.88 58.66
C ARG A 660 0.80 58.46 59.98
N ASP A 661 2.10 58.38 60.24
CA ASP A 661 2.68 58.91 61.47
C ASP A 661 2.47 60.44 61.54
N SER A 662 1.82 60.89 62.62
CA SER A 662 1.44 62.29 62.79
C SER A 662 2.66 63.21 62.88
N LEU A 663 3.75 62.78 63.53
CA LEU A 663 4.97 63.58 63.69
C LEU A 663 5.73 63.68 62.37
N PHE A 664 5.84 62.58 61.64
CA PHE A 664 6.41 62.55 60.30
C PHE A 664 5.64 63.48 59.35
N ASN A 665 4.31 63.42 59.36
CA ASN A 665 3.48 64.24 58.47
C ASN A 665 3.54 65.74 58.81
N VAL A 666 3.61 66.09 60.10
CA VAL A 666 3.86 67.48 60.54
C VAL A 666 5.23 67.94 60.06
N TRP A 667 6.26 67.11 60.19
CA TRP A 667 7.60 67.41 59.70
C TRP A 667 7.63 67.63 58.19
N VAL A 668 7.02 66.74 57.39
CA VAL A 668 6.92 66.92 55.93
C VAL A 668 6.23 68.24 55.59
N ASN A 669 5.07 68.54 56.20
CA ASN A 669 4.33 69.77 55.95
C ASN A 669 5.14 71.04 56.29
N SER A 670 6.01 70.99 57.30
CA SER A 670 6.88 72.12 57.68
C SER A 670 7.92 72.48 56.61
N ARG A 671 8.25 71.55 55.70
CA ARG A 671 9.31 71.70 54.69
C ARG A 671 8.81 72.14 53.30
N ILE A 672 7.53 71.96 53.00
CA ILE A 672 6.93 72.23 51.68
C ILE A 672 5.95 73.42 51.65
N GLY A 673 5.62 74.01 52.82
CA GLY A 673 4.75 75.18 52.96
C GLY A 673 3.24 74.87 53.05
N GLN A 674 2.46 75.76 53.70
CA GLN A 674 1.03 75.54 54.01
C GLN A 674 0.10 75.45 52.78
N ALA A 675 0.50 75.99 51.62
CA ALA A 675 -0.32 76.03 50.39
C ALA A 675 -0.55 74.66 49.71
N GLN A 676 -0.01 73.56 50.25
CA GLN A 676 -0.07 72.21 49.66
C GLN A 676 -0.76 71.19 50.57
N SER A 677 -1.63 71.64 51.49
CA SER A 677 -2.29 70.80 52.49
C SER A 677 -3.08 69.62 51.88
N LEU A 678 -3.65 69.80 50.69
CA LEU A 678 -4.52 68.83 49.99
C LEU A 678 -3.77 67.66 49.31
N LEU A 679 -2.45 67.70 49.19
CA LEU A 679 -1.68 66.62 48.57
C LEU A 679 -1.49 65.42 49.52
N SER A 680 -1.36 64.23 48.95
CA SER A 680 -0.97 63.03 49.72
C SER A 680 0.47 63.17 50.24
N VAL A 681 0.81 62.43 51.30
CA VAL A 681 2.17 62.43 51.87
C VAL A 681 3.20 62.01 50.81
N GLN A 682 2.85 61.07 49.95
CA GLN A 682 3.64 60.61 48.80
C GLN A 682 3.94 61.76 47.83
N GLN A 683 2.92 62.47 47.38
CA GLN A 683 3.08 63.61 46.46
C GLN A 683 3.91 64.74 47.08
N LYS A 684 3.72 64.97 48.39
CA LYS A 684 4.45 65.96 49.18
C LYS A 684 5.94 65.64 49.22
N VAL A 685 6.33 64.40 49.52
CA VAL A 685 7.75 64.01 49.58
C VAL A 685 8.38 63.99 48.20
N VAL A 686 7.67 63.56 47.14
CA VAL A 686 8.20 63.63 45.77
C VAL A 686 8.54 65.06 45.37
N ARG A 687 7.68 66.03 45.73
CA ARG A 687 7.96 67.45 45.50
C ARG A 687 9.11 67.97 46.34
N LEU A 688 9.22 67.53 47.60
CA LEU A 688 10.28 67.94 48.52
C LEU A 688 11.67 67.59 47.98
N TYR A 689 11.85 66.39 47.43
CA TYR A 689 13.12 65.94 46.88
C TYR A 689 13.33 66.28 45.40
N GLY A 690 12.26 66.62 44.68
CA GLY A 690 12.28 67.01 43.28
C GLY A 690 12.37 65.80 42.33
N ILE A 691 11.46 65.74 41.36
CA ILE A 691 11.40 64.64 40.37
C ILE A 691 12.70 64.56 39.55
N GLU A 692 13.29 65.71 39.19
CA GLU A 692 14.54 65.76 38.42
C GLU A 692 15.74 65.14 39.15
N ASN A 693 15.70 65.07 40.48
CA ASN A 693 16.74 64.41 41.28
C ASN A 693 16.42 62.93 41.53
N LEU A 694 15.14 62.61 41.74
CA LEU A 694 14.72 61.24 42.05
C LEU A 694 14.74 60.32 40.83
N ARG A 695 14.39 60.83 39.65
CA ARG A 695 14.29 60.02 38.43
C ARG A 695 15.64 59.41 38.01
N PRO A 696 16.77 60.15 37.95
CA PRO A 696 18.07 59.55 37.66
C PRO A 696 18.48 58.45 38.65
N GLU A 697 18.07 58.56 39.92
CA GLU A 697 18.35 57.53 40.92
C GLU A 697 17.52 56.26 40.71
N VAL A 698 16.24 56.39 40.36
CA VAL A 698 15.40 55.25 39.97
C VAL A 698 15.97 54.57 38.72
N GLU A 699 16.32 55.35 37.69
CA GLU A 699 16.96 54.82 36.47
C GLU A 699 18.29 54.11 36.78
N ASN A 700 19.07 54.63 37.73
CA ASN A 700 20.30 53.99 38.18
C ASN A 700 20.02 52.69 38.96
N LEU A 701 19.00 52.66 39.82
CA LEU A 701 18.56 51.44 40.51
C LEU A 701 18.13 50.36 39.51
N GLU A 702 17.39 50.74 38.47
CA GLU A 702 16.96 49.83 37.42
C GLU A 702 18.16 49.23 36.68
N LYS A 703 19.16 50.06 36.29
CA LYS A 703 20.41 49.59 35.69
C LYS A 703 21.20 48.67 36.62
N LEU A 704 21.30 49.02 37.91
CA LEU A 704 22.01 48.20 38.91
C LEU A 704 21.38 46.81 39.05
N ARG A 705 20.04 46.72 39.12
CA ARG A 705 19.35 45.41 39.17
C ARG A 705 19.62 44.56 37.94
N ALA A 706 19.53 45.17 36.76
CA ALA A 706 19.82 44.49 35.51
C ALA A 706 21.26 43.96 35.50
N SER A 707 22.23 44.79 35.90
CA SER A 707 23.63 44.37 36.05
C SER A 707 23.80 43.24 37.06
N GLU A 708 23.14 43.28 38.23
CA GLU A 708 23.28 42.21 39.21
C GLU A 708 22.71 40.88 38.75
N ILE A 709 21.58 40.88 38.04
CA ILE A 709 21.03 39.64 37.47
C ILE A 709 22.00 39.07 36.43
N VAL A 710 22.51 39.88 35.50
CA VAL A 710 23.44 39.43 34.46
C VAL A 710 24.77 38.94 35.08
N ASN A 711 25.35 39.72 35.99
CA ASN A 711 26.58 39.36 36.71
C ASN A 711 26.42 38.04 37.46
N TYR A 712 25.25 37.81 38.05
CA TYR A 712 24.95 36.57 38.76
C TYR A 712 25.05 35.34 37.85
N PHE A 713 24.44 35.37 36.67
CA PHE A 713 24.57 34.29 35.69
C PHE A 713 26.03 34.10 35.21
N VAL A 714 26.70 35.20 34.85
CA VAL A 714 28.08 35.17 34.33
C VAL A 714 29.07 34.65 35.37
N SER A 715 28.94 35.07 36.63
CA SER A 715 29.79 34.63 37.75
C SER A 715 29.72 33.12 38.00
N ARG A 716 28.69 32.45 37.46
CA ARG A 716 28.45 31.01 37.60
C ARG A 716 28.73 30.22 36.34
N GLY A 717 29.36 30.86 35.36
CA GLY A 717 29.84 30.22 34.14
C GLY A 717 28.81 30.14 33.02
N ILE A 718 27.74 30.94 33.05
CA ILE A 718 26.89 31.14 31.87
C ILE A 718 27.56 32.17 30.95
N ASP A 719 27.74 31.82 29.68
CA ASP A 719 28.26 32.74 28.65
C ASP A 719 27.36 33.98 28.54
N LYS A 720 27.96 35.18 28.60
CA LYS A 720 27.23 36.45 28.50
C LYS A 720 26.42 36.56 27.21
N SER A 721 26.86 35.96 26.11
CA SER A 721 26.13 35.94 24.83
C SER A 721 24.79 35.21 24.88
N ARG A 722 24.56 34.37 25.91
CA ARG A 722 23.29 33.64 26.12
C ARG A 722 22.28 34.40 26.99
N ILE A 723 22.62 35.62 27.40
CA ILE A 723 21.79 36.45 28.28
C ILE A 723 21.57 37.80 27.59
N THR A 724 20.35 38.06 27.18
CA THR A 724 19.96 39.33 26.57
C THR A 724 19.13 40.14 27.56
N MET A 725 19.64 41.29 27.99
CA MET A 725 18.82 42.26 28.73
C MET A 725 18.24 43.25 27.73
N HIS A 726 16.93 43.44 27.71
CA HIS A 726 16.32 44.46 26.86
C HIS A 726 16.53 45.86 27.46
N ASP A 727 17.14 46.76 26.68
CA ASP A 727 17.49 48.12 27.13
C ASP A 727 16.27 48.98 27.51
N LYS A 728 15.10 48.67 26.95
CA LYS A 728 13.87 49.43 27.18
C LYS A 728 13.08 48.85 28.35
N ILE A 729 12.99 49.61 29.43
CA ILE A 729 12.14 49.30 30.59
C ILE A 729 10.68 49.54 30.20
N VAL A 730 9.83 48.56 30.48
CA VAL A 730 8.40 48.62 30.17
C VAL A 730 7.65 49.14 31.40
N GLN A 731 6.98 50.28 31.27
CA GLN A 731 6.14 50.82 32.33
C GLN A 731 4.94 49.88 32.55
N ASN A 732 4.76 49.40 33.79
CA ASN A 732 3.69 48.49 34.14
C ASN A 732 3.03 48.87 35.48
N PRO A 733 1.90 49.61 35.47
CA PRO A 733 1.20 50.01 36.69
C PRO A 733 0.75 48.86 37.60
N GLN A 734 0.58 47.64 37.08
CA GLN A 734 0.21 46.49 37.90
C GLN A 734 1.33 46.10 38.88
N THR A 735 2.58 46.45 38.56
CA THR A 735 3.73 46.18 39.44
C THR A 735 3.76 47.07 40.68
N ALA A 736 2.93 48.12 40.77
CA ALA A 736 2.82 48.98 41.95
C ALA A 736 2.54 48.21 43.25
N GLN A 737 1.85 47.06 43.17
CA GLN A 737 1.55 46.24 44.35
C GLN A 737 2.59 45.15 44.63
N THR A 738 3.40 44.78 43.64
CA THR A 738 4.28 43.60 43.70
C THR A 738 5.77 43.90 43.61
N GLY A 739 6.13 45.13 43.24
CA GLY A 739 7.50 45.53 42.92
C GLY A 739 7.92 45.21 41.48
N PRO A 740 9.10 45.69 41.08
CA PRO A 740 9.69 45.48 39.75
C PRO A 740 9.84 44.00 39.40
N VAL A 741 9.68 43.67 38.12
CA VAL A 741 9.74 42.28 37.63
C VAL A 741 10.58 42.19 36.36
N PHE A 742 11.33 41.11 36.21
CA PHE A 742 12.05 40.75 34.99
C PHE A 742 11.38 39.54 34.36
N ASN A 743 10.65 39.76 33.27
CA ASN A 743 10.02 38.67 32.54
C ASN A 743 11.06 37.96 31.67
N LEU A 744 11.02 36.63 31.71
CA LEU A 744 11.94 35.76 30.98
C LEU A 744 11.34 35.38 29.63
N THR A 745 12.14 35.53 28.58
CA THR A 745 11.91 34.93 27.26
C THR A 745 12.98 33.89 27.00
N TYR A 746 12.63 32.82 26.28
CA TYR A 746 13.54 31.74 25.95
C TYR A 746 13.79 31.71 24.46
N LEU A 747 15.06 31.61 24.09
CA LEU A 747 15.53 31.68 22.72
C LEU A 747 16.58 30.59 22.48
N ILE A 748 16.92 30.34 21.22
CA ILE A 748 18.08 29.54 20.86
C ILE A 748 19.23 30.50 20.58
N ARG A 749 20.44 30.15 21.01
CA ARG A 749 21.64 30.86 20.60
C ARG A 749 21.71 30.84 19.07
N GLU A 750 21.77 32.01 18.44
CA GLU A 750 22.17 32.08 17.03
C GLU A 750 23.63 31.66 16.95
N ASP A 751 23.85 30.40 16.57
CA ASP A 751 25.19 29.93 16.22
C ASP A 751 25.63 30.64 14.93
N GLU A 752 26.92 30.97 14.80
CA GLU A 752 27.50 31.38 13.52
C GLU A 752 27.11 30.36 12.44
N PRO A 753 26.76 30.80 11.22
CA PRO A 753 26.28 29.92 10.17
C PRO A 753 27.27 28.77 9.94
N LEU A 754 26.76 27.53 9.96
CA LEU A 754 27.53 26.34 9.58
C LEU A 754 28.19 26.57 8.22
N LYS A 755 29.48 26.26 8.13
CA LYS A 755 30.22 26.44 6.88
C LYS A 755 29.68 25.45 5.84
N PRO A 756 29.67 25.80 4.54
CA PRO A 756 29.21 24.92 3.46
C PRO A 756 29.90 23.54 3.43
N GLU A 757 31.07 23.43 4.06
CA GLU A 757 31.88 22.22 4.17
C GLU A 757 31.24 21.14 5.08
N ASP A 758 30.33 21.53 5.99
CA ASP A 758 29.64 20.63 6.93
C ASP A 758 28.37 19.99 6.34
N ILE A 759 27.96 20.40 5.13
CA ILE A 759 26.83 19.86 4.38
C ILE A 759 27.40 19.02 3.24
N GLN A 760 27.97 17.85 3.55
CA GLN A 760 28.28 16.88 2.48
C GLN A 760 27.01 16.06 2.17
N PRO A 761 26.56 16.00 0.90
CA PRO A 761 25.56 15.04 0.50
C PRO A 761 26.11 13.61 0.68
N PRO A 762 25.24 12.61 0.91
CA PRO A 762 25.68 11.22 0.86
C PRO A 762 26.36 10.96 -0.48
N VAL A 763 27.57 10.43 -0.42
CA VAL A 763 28.28 9.95 -1.62
C VAL A 763 27.44 8.82 -2.21
N ASN A 764 27.09 8.97 -3.50
CA ASN A 764 26.26 8.07 -4.31
C ASN A 764 26.47 6.57 -4.08
#